data_AF-A0AAD9EFT3-F1
#
_entry.id   AF-A0AAD9EFT3-F1
#
_cell.length_a   1.000
_cell.length_b   1.000
_cell.length_c   1.000
_cell.angle_alpha   90.00
_cell.angle_beta   90.00
_cell.angle_gamma   90.00
#
_symmetry.space_group_name_H-M   'P 1'
#
loop_
_entity.id
_entity.type
_entity.pdbx_description
1 polymer ?
#
loop_
_entity_poly.entity_id
_entity_poly.type
_entity_poly.pdbx_seq_one_letter_code
_entity_poly.pdbx_strand_id
1 'polypeptide(L)'
;MADASEAKLLVRAYSFEAEERLPAGSHTLSLAHLLAERQGSQGDAQDPWRRFFQTFDSNANSSDNPICQILDVETKQLREKWKAFVESSSTSDRVYLRASEPTMNGVIDTVRKLQRNWDTRRNNSRLAKTSRLFHKFCSTLNGHKVLIQILPSGNEYVSIFTGTLNAVIQASSNHEKIAEGLSEALCMVSQYVDDCKTDLELFNMEDMQTLVANLYAHMFLLLTSIMDWMMKKRIKRLLDSFNENLPNIFDHEMRKIKGISDRIRNLASQKSRAELRSTRLTVESTARDVRAGLEGEKRHQAEMEHYADSILREQSRLSGLWTAEKQQQLADSIVNMLEERAFLSEYTSEAIAISSGHLEDFFHRDRVRLPCDAFDSIMVPPESFREISDWARTPAPNLLWLEGPPVEGDDFENPVTMMAATVIALAEKTKLPVISYFCELRRGEKLRDGNDTMEAQAMLSLVYALIRQLIELLLPSLETSIDISEGRFKALNGSLGTWSQATALLTDLGGLMPGPVLCIIDGFHWLTDRGTDNYLSDLLKILRGDKWKVLLFTTAIIQKDSGAKAGSVSPIERCGGRTREHQSSAILSSFNFTSTSLSKPKMRFFWLDVGLAVFASLVAASQNHHRADRLTVNTTNGPITGHLASNASVVIEYLGIPYAKPPVGDLRFAPPVQFTSNASYDASNFGFDCPLSPSKKVDYPDMTPQAQRIISYFASGAGTPQSEDCLTLNIWAKPANKLHSSNKPVIVFFYGGRFAIGNTNSPFYNGKYFADAQDVVVVTVNYRINIFGFPGIPGQPQNLGLRDQRAAVKWVHANIASFGGDPSKITIAGQSSGGVSVDYWSYAYTREPIVNGLIAPSGNAFSFPLNSPGVPERNWNTVVGAVNCTDSEDVLACMREKDWEDIKAAAAAVKPTSSSSVLRSIPPFYPIVDNEIVFPDYVSLTKNGSFAKLPILFGNNNNEDGYYRIPAYGNGVVPTSEQVTSFLLESFTCPNLYQANARLAQGVPAWIYRYFGDWDNTRLFPTSGAYHGVDLHMIFGASEDVSGIPPSDAQRETTKVMQRAWAAFANGPGNGLSQVIGWPKFNPETDSLVLLALDNNPQPRFVKPDVYGAPCSTVTMGALATPTLSL
;
A
#
# COMPACT_ATOMS: atom_id res chain seq x y z
N MET A 1 -54.23 -15.53 -6.73
CA MET A 1 -53.21 -16.20 -5.90
C MET A 1 -52.35 -17.02 -6.83
N ALA A 2 -51.27 -16.40 -7.29
CA ALA A 2 -50.09 -16.97 -7.94
C ALA A 2 -49.18 -15.76 -8.20
N ASP A 3 -47.94 -15.72 -7.76
CA ASP A 3 -47.45 -15.93 -6.39
C ASP A 3 -46.42 -14.80 -6.16
N ALA A 4 -46.24 -14.32 -4.94
CA ALA A 4 -45.31 -13.22 -4.59
C ALA A 4 -43.82 -13.58 -4.74
N SER A 5 -43.55 -14.61 -5.54
CA SER A 5 -42.27 -15.27 -5.82
C SER A 5 -41.48 -14.55 -6.93
N GLU A 6 -42.15 -13.99 -7.95
CA GLU A 6 -41.46 -13.40 -9.12
C GLU A 6 -40.77 -12.05 -8.83
N ALA A 7 -41.31 -11.20 -7.96
CA ALA A 7 -40.66 -9.93 -7.59
C ALA A 7 -39.44 -10.14 -6.68
N LYS A 8 -39.48 -11.16 -5.79
CA LYS A 8 -38.31 -11.61 -5.00
C LYS A 8 -37.27 -12.34 -5.86
N LEU A 9 -37.71 -12.97 -6.95
CA LEU A 9 -36.83 -13.53 -7.97
C LEU A 9 -36.13 -12.45 -8.77
N LEU A 10 -36.59 -11.20 -8.88
CA LEU A 10 -35.89 -10.14 -9.63
C LEU A 10 -34.62 -9.65 -8.92
N VAL A 11 -34.64 -9.51 -7.58
CA VAL A 11 -33.42 -9.22 -6.78
C VAL A 11 -32.45 -10.41 -6.82
N ARG A 12 -32.96 -11.65 -6.87
CA ARG A 12 -32.15 -12.87 -7.11
C ARG A 12 -31.69 -13.01 -8.57
N ALA A 13 -32.46 -12.59 -9.55
CA ALA A 13 -32.18 -12.71 -10.98
C ALA A 13 -31.09 -11.73 -11.39
N TYR A 14 -31.02 -10.54 -10.76
CA TYR A 14 -29.89 -9.63 -10.95
C TYR A 14 -28.57 -10.09 -10.31
N SER A 15 -28.61 -11.08 -9.41
CA SER A 15 -27.42 -11.80 -8.93
C SER A 15 -26.98 -12.93 -9.88
N PHE A 16 -27.92 -13.49 -10.67
CA PHE A 16 -27.69 -14.64 -11.55
C PHE A 16 -27.42 -14.24 -13.03
N GLU A 17 -28.05 -13.21 -13.58
CA GLU A 17 -27.83 -12.77 -14.98
C GLU A 17 -26.50 -12.01 -15.18
N ALA A 18 -25.81 -11.64 -14.10
CA ALA A 18 -24.44 -11.10 -14.19
C ALA A 18 -23.40 -12.18 -14.50
N GLU A 19 -23.70 -13.46 -14.24
CA GLU A 19 -22.79 -14.58 -14.51
C GLU A 19 -22.69 -14.91 -16.02
N GLU A 20 -23.73 -14.65 -16.81
CA GLU A 20 -23.78 -15.09 -18.21
C GLU A 20 -23.16 -14.12 -19.25
N ARG A 21 -22.61 -12.97 -18.83
CA ARG A 21 -21.97 -12.02 -19.77
C ARG A 21 -20.62 -11.44 -19.34
N LEU A 22 -19.93 -12.03 -18.36
CA LEU A 22 -18.62 -11.55 -17.94
C LEU A 22 -17.47 -12.26 -18.69
N PRO A 23 -16.41 -11.53 -19.10
CA PRO A 23 -15.21 -12.13 -19.67
C PRO A 23 -14.50 -13.05 -18.66
N ALA A 24 -13.72 -14.00 -19.15
CA ALA A 24 -12.96 -14.94 -18.31
C ALA A 24 -12.09 -14.20 -17.29
N GLY A 25 -12.38 -14.38 -15.99
CA GLY A 25 -11.61 -13.81 -14.88
C GLY A 25 -12.41 -13.13 -13.75
N SER A 26 -13.74 -13.07 -13.80
CA SER A 26 -14.54 -12.58 -12.67
C SER A 26 -14.98 -13.73 -11.76
N HIS A 27 -14.74 -13.62 -10.46
CA HIS A 27 -15.17 -14.59 -9.45
C HIS A 27 -16.34 -14.02 -8.66
N THR A 28 -17.55 -14.54 -8.88
CA THR A 28 -18.65 -14.46 -7.93
C THR A 28 -18.79 -15.82 -7.25
N LEU A 29 -18.52 -15.90 -5.96
CA LEU A 29 -18.79 -17.12 -5.18
C LEU A 29 -19.85 -16.79 -4.13
N SER A 30 -21.07 -17.31 -4.32
CA SER A 30 -22.08 -17.23 -3.26
C SER A 30 -21.71 -18.23 -2.14
N LEU A 31 -21.69 -17.74 -0.90
CA LEU A 31 -21.35 -18.50 0.31
C LEU A 31 -22.22 -19.78 0.48
N ALA A 32 -23.39 -19.83 -0.15
CA ALA A 32 -24.27 -21.00 -0.17
C ALA A 32 -23.69 -22.19 -0.96
N HIS A 33 -22.89 -21.95 -2.00
CA HIS A 33 -22.29 -23.00 -2.84
C HIS A 33 -21.17 -23.75 -2.09
N LEU A 34 -20.37 -23.01 -1.30
CA LEU A 34 -19.29 -23.57 -0.46
C LEU A 34 -19.82 -24.47 0.68
N LEU A 35 -21.05 -24.25 1.14
CA LEU A 35 -21.66 -25.04 2.20
C LEU A 35 -22.39 -26.29 1.68
N ALA A 36 -22.81 -26.28 0.42
CA ALA A 36 -23.55 -27.39 -0.19
C ALA A 36 -22.63 -28.53 -0.69
N GLU A 37 -21.41 -28.23 -1.15
CA GLU A 37 -20.49 -29.25 -1.70
C GLU A 37 -19.88 -30.22 -0.67
N ARG A 38 -20.10 -29.99 0.64
CA ARG A 38 -19.61 -30.89 1.71
C ARG A 38 -20.61 -31.96 2.17
N GLN A 39 -21.76 -32.12 1.53
CA GLN A 39 -22.69 -33.22 1.82
C GLN A 39 -22.90 -34.13 0.61
N GLY A 40 -21.93 -35.02 0.38
CA GLY A 40 -22.05 -36.12 -0.59
C GLY A 40 -21.78 -37.49 0.05
N SER A 41 -22.73 -38.40 -0.18
CA SER A 41 -22.74 -39.86 0.05
C SER A 41 -22.96 -40.40 1.47
N GLN A 42 -24.24 -40.68 1.79
CA GLN A 42 -24.65 -41.73 2.73
C GLN A 42 -24.60 -43.09 2.02
N GLY A 43 -23.97 -44.10 2.66
CA GLY A 43 -24.01 -45.51 2.26
C GLY A 43 -23.66 -46.43 3.45
N ASP A 44 -24.57 -47.37 3.73
CA ASP A 44 -24.61 -48.45 4.75
C ASP A 44 -23.36 -48.79 5.58
N ALA A 45 -23.48 -48.65 6.91
CA ALA A 45 -22.84 -49.54 7.89
C ALA A 45 -23.58 -49.46 9.23
N GLN A 46 -24.06 -50.60 9.74
CA GLN A 46 -24.92 -50.72 10.92
C GLN A 46 -24.26 -50.36 12.28
N ASP A 47 -23.07 -49.76 12.30
CA ASP A 47 -22.49 -49.02 13.44
C ASP A 47 -21.12 -48.43 13.00
N PRO A 48 -21.07 -47.28 12.31
CA PRO A 48 -19.84 -46.76 11.68
C PRO A 48 -18.71 -46.47 12.68
N TRP A 49 -19.08 -46.15 13.92
CA TRP A 49 -18.15 -45.72 14.97
C TRP A 49 -17.39 -46.87 15.65
N ARG A 50 -17.90 -48.12 15.60
CA ARG A 50 -17.23 -49.28 16.24
C ARG A 50 -15.92 -49.65 15.56
N ARG A 51 -15.82 -49.41 14.25
CA ARG A 51 -14.62 -49.68 13.44
C ARG A 51 -13.40 -48.95 14.00
N PHE A 52 -13.57 -47.72 14.46
CA PHE A 52 -12.47 -46.93 15.01
C PHE A 52 -11.80 -47.66 16.20
N PHE A 53 -12.53 -48.38 17.05
CA PHE A 53 -11.95 -49.08 18.20
C PHE A 53 -11.60 -50.56 17.95
N GLN A 54 -11.98 -51.13 16.79
CA GLN A 54 -11.90 -52.59 16.54
C GLN A 54 -10.85 -53.01 15.51
N THR A 55 -10.45 -52.15 14.57
CA THR A 55 -9.48 -52.50 13.52
C THR A 55 -8.31 -51.53 13.52
N PHE A 56 -7.16 -51.97 14.04
CA PHE A 56 -5.86 -51.38 13.71
C PHE A 56 -4.97 -52.51 13.20
N ASP A 57 -4.69 -52.50 11.90
CA ASP A 57 -3.69 -53.37 11.31
C ASP A 57 -2.33 -52.79 11.71
N SER A 58 -1.50 -53.55 12.43
CA SER A 58 -0.23 -53.06 12.97
C SER A 58 0.78 -52.63 11.89
N ASN A 59 0.45 -52.84 10.62
CA ASN A 59 1.24 -52.54 9.43
C ASN A 59 0.67 -51.40 8.55
N ALA A 60 -0.39 -50.69 8.96
CA ALA A 60 -0.88 -49.54 8.20
C ALA A 60 0.12 -48.38 8.29
N ASN A 61 0.69 -47.98 7.14
CA ASN A 61 1.63 -46.87 7.02
C ASN A 61 1.06 -45.60 7.69
N SER A 62 1.89 -44.91 8.48
CA SER A 62 1.59 -43.60 9.08
C SER A 62 1.09 -42.62 8.02
N SER A 63 0.12 -41.78 8.38
CA SER A 63 -0.41 -40.74 7.49
C SER A 63 0.72 -39.87 6.93
N ASP A 64 0.71 -39.58 5.62
CA ASP A 64 1.67 -38.65 4.98
C ASP A 64 1.49 -37.19 5.45
N ASN A 65 0.38 -36.89 6.15
CA ASN A 65 0.11 -35.54 6.65
C ASN A 65 0.85 -35.28 7.98
N PRO A 66 1.72 -34.27 8.06
CA PRO A 66 2.52 -33.98 9.26
C PRO A 66 1.67 -33.61 10.49
N ILE A 67 0.45 -33.10 10.31
CA ILE A 67 -0.49 -32.77 11.39
C ILE A 67 -1.12 -34.05 11.98
N CYS A 68 -1.45 -35.03 11.14
CA CYS A 68 -1.95 -36.33 11.61
C CYS A 68 -0.89 -37.10 12.40
N GLN A 69 0.38 -37.03 11.98
CA GLN A 69 1.49 -37.69 12.66
C GLN A 69 1.66 -37.23 14.12
N ILE A 70 1.29 -35.98 14.44
CA ILE A 70 1.31 -35.43 15.80
C ILE A 70 0.30 -36.15 16.71
N LEU A 71 -0.81 -36.66 16.15
CA LEU A 71 -1.89 -37.30 16.91
C LEU A 71 -1.81 -38.83 16.91
N ASP A 72 -1.17 -39.42 15.90
CA ASP A 72 -1.19 -40.86 15.66
C ASP A 72 -0.62 -41.67 16.85
N VAL A 73 0.44 -41.19 17.49
CA VAL A 73 1.09 -41.86 18.62
C VAL A 73 0.19 -41.88 19.85
N GLU A 74 -0.32 -40.73 20.25
CA GLU A 74 -1.16 -40.52 21.43
C GLU A 74 -2.53 -41.16 21.24
N THR A 75 -3.06 -41.12 20.02
CA THR A 75 -4.30 -41.80 19.65
C THR A 75 -4.16 -43.31 19.78
N LYS A 76 -3.05 -43.89 19.31
CA LYS A 76 -2.75 -45.31 19.47
C LYS A 76 -2.70 -45.71 20.95
N GLN A 77 -1.98 -44.94 21.76
CA GLN A 77 -1.89 -45.19 23.21
C GLN A 77 -3.26 -45.13 23.89
N LEU A 78 -4.07 -44.11 23.57
CA LEU A 78 -5.41 -43.94 24.13
C LEU A 78 -6.32 -45.13 23.80
N ARG A 79 -6.27 -45.63 22.55
CA ARG A 79 -7.05 -46.80 22.10
C ARG A 79 -6.68 -48.07 22.86
N GLU A 80 -5.39 -48.37 22.98
CA GLU A 80 -4.89 -49.54 23.72
C GLU A 80 -5.33 -49.50 25.18
N LYS A 81 -5.24 -48.31 25.79
CA LYS A 81 -5.62 -48.07 27.18
C LYS A 81 -7.12 -48.17 27.40
N TRP A 82 -7.92 -47.63 26.49
CA TRP A 82 -9.38 -47.77 26.52
C TRP A 82 -9.80 -49.24 26.45
N LYS A 83 -9.16 -50.05 25.58
CA LYS A 83 -9.44 -51.48 25.49
C LYS A 83 -9.16 -52.20 26.81
N ALA A 84 -7.97 -51.97 27.39
CA ALA A 84 -7.62 -52.53 28.69
C ALA A 84 -8.57 -52.08 29.81
N PHE A 85 -9.01 -50.81 29.78
CA PHE A 85 -9.95 -50.24 30.74
C PHE A 85 -11.32 -50.92 30.68
N VAL A 86 -11.88 -51.08 29.47
CA VAL A 86 -13.16 -51.77 29.25
C VAL A 86 -13.06 -53.24 29.67
N GLU A 87 -11.95 -53.92 29.35
CA GLU A 87 -11.71 -55.31 29.77
C GLU A 87 -11.51 -55.45 31.29
N SER A 88 -11.05 -54.41 32.00
CA SER A 88 -10.94 -54.45 33.47
C SER A 88 -12.26 -54.23 34.22
N SER A 89 -13.31 -53.80 33.52
CA SER A 89 -14.62 -53.41 34.10
C SER A 89 -15.57 -54.60 34.30
N SER A 90 -16.55 -54.48 35.22
CA SER A 90 -17.52 -55.54 35.54
C SER A 90 -18.45 -55.85 34.36
N THR A 91 -19.07 -57.04 34.30
CA THR A 91 -19.91 -57.47 33.16
C THR A 91 -21.11 -56.55 32.92
N SER A 92 -21.72 -55.98 33.98
CA SER A 92 -22.78 -54.98 33.86
C SER A 92 -22.27 -53.64 33.34
N ASP A 93 -21.09 -53.21 33.80
CA ASP A 93 -20.46 -51.96 33.37
C ASP A 93 -19.99 -52.05 31.90
N ARG A 94 -19.50 -53.22 31.45
CA ARG A 94 -19.07 -53.46 30.06
C ARG A 94 -20.21 -53.31 29.05
N VAL A 95 -21.42 -53.75 29.39
CA VAL A 95 -22.60 -53.59 28.51
C VAL A 95 -23.00 -52.12 28.43
N TYR A 96 -22.92 -51.39 29.54
CA TYR A 96 -23.27 -49.98 29.61
C TYR A 96 -22.26 -49.07 28.89
N LEU A 97 -20.96 -49.33 29.08
CA LEU A 97 -19.85 -48.63 28.40
C LEU A 97 -19.85 -48.82 26.87
N ARG A 98 -20.51 -49.87 26.36
CA ARG A 98 -20.65 -50.17 24.93
C ARG A 98 -21.96 -49.67 24.32
N ALA A 99 -22.89 -49.15 25.13
CA ALA A 99 -24.24 -48.80 24.71
C ALA A 99 -24.44 -47.31 24.35
N SER A 100 -23.43 -46.47 24.54
CA SER A 100 -23.53 -45.02 24.29
C SER A 100 -22.78 -44.65 23.01
N GLU A 101 -23.46 -43.94 22.11
CA GLU A 101 -22.89 -43.46 20.85
C GLU A 101 -21.72 -42.49 21.14
N PRO A 102 -20.53 -42.67 20.52
CA PRO A 102 -19.40 -41.76 20.67
C PRO A 102 -19.60 -40.52 19.80
N THR A 103 -20.59 -39.72 20.18
CA THR A 103 -20.88 -38.40 19.63
C THR A 103 -20.92 -37.39 20.76
N MET A 104 -20.80 -36.10 20.43
CA MET A 104 -20.96 -35.03 21.43
C MET A 104 -22.33 -35.11 22.12
N ASN A 105 -23.38 -35.43 21.36
CA ASN A 105 -24.72 -35.65 21.89
C ASN A 105 -24.79 -36.88 22.81
N GLY A 106 -24.08 -37.96 22.48
CA GLY A 106 -23.98 -39.14 23.34
C GLY A 106 -23.30 -38.85 24.69
N VAL A 107 -22.32 -37.93 24.73
CA VAL A 107 -21.72 -37.43 25.98
C VAL A 107 -22.72 -36.62 26.80
N ILE A 108 -23.46 -35.71 26.17
CA ILE A 108 -24.51 -34.92 26.82
C ILE A 108 -25.58 -35.84 27.42
N ASP A 109 -26.02 -36.84 26.68
CA ASP A 109 -27.07 -37.77 27.14
C ASP A 109 -26.59 -38.68 28.26
N THR A 110 -25.32 -39.08 28.23
CA THR A 110 -24.67 -39.80 29.34
C THR A 110 -24.69 -38.96 30.61
N VAL A 111 -24.24 -37.70 30.54
CA VAL A 111 -24.26 -36.78 31.68
C VAL A 111 -25.68 -36.54 32.19
N ARG A 112 -26.67 -36.34 31.31
CA ARG A 112 -28.08 -36.19 31.69
C ARG A 112 -28.65 -37.42 32.40
N LYS A 113 -28.29 -38.63 31.96
CA LYS A 113 -28.71 -39.89 32.61
C LYS A 113 -28.09 -40.01 34.00
N LEU A 114 -26.81 -39.67 34.15
CA LEU A 114 -26.13 -39.66 35.45
C LEU A 114 -26.72 -38.62 36.41
N GLN A 115 -27.08 -37.45 35.90
CA GLN A 115 -27.72 -36.40 36.68
C GLN A 115 -29.03 -36.89 37.32
N ARG A 116 -29.91 -37.56 36.56
CA ARG A 116 -31.14 -38.17 37.11
C ARG A 116 -30.84 -39.19 38.22
N ASN A 117 -29.77 -39.98 38.07
CA ASN A 117 -29.33 -40.95 39.08
C ASN A 117 -28.77 -40.27 40.35
N TRP A 118 -28.16 -39.09 40.23
CA TRP A 118 -27.68 -38.32 41.39
C TRP A 118 -28.79 -37.51 42.07
N ASP A 119 -29.75 -36.98 41.31
CA ASP A 119 -30.90 -36.22 41.83
C ASP A 119 -31.82 -37.09 42.72
N THR A 120 -31.86 -38.41 42.45
CA THR A 120 -32.57 -39.38 43.30
C THR A 120 -31.88 -39.64 44.65
N ARG A 121 -30.59 -39.30 44.83
CA ARG A 121 -29.80 -39.48 46.06
C ARG A 121 -29.81 -38.22 46.95
N ARG A 122 -30.98 -37.60 47.08
CA ARG A 122 -31.30 -36.19 47.41
C ARG A 122 -30.86 -35.62 48.78
N ASN A 123 -29.61 -35.80 49.25
CA ASN A 123 -29.13 -35.14 50.48
C ASN A 123 -27.63 -34.75 50.51
N ASN A 124 -26.91 -34.78 49.37
CA ASN A 124 -25.46 -34.54 49.36
C ASN A 124 -25.09 -33.30 48.53
N SER A 125 -24.68 -32.20 49.18
CA SER A 125 -24.33 -30.90 48.54
C SER A 125 -23.19 -31.01 47.53
N ARG A 126 -22.32 -32.01 47.70
CA ARG A 126 -21.18 -32.32 46.83
C ARG A 126 -21.62 -32.80 45.44
N LEU A 127 -22.62 -33.68 45.37
CA LEU A 127 -23.17 -34.19 44.11
C LEU A 127 -23.85 -33.09 43.29
N ALA A 128 -24.47 -32.10 43.95
CA ALA A 128 -25.05 -30.94 43.28
C ALA A 128 -23.99 -29.99 42.67
N LYS A 129 -22.79 -29.92 43.24
CA LYS A 129 -21.65 -29.19 42.66
C LYS A 129 -21.11 -29.93 41.43
N THR A 130 -20.87 -31.24 41.54
CA THR A 130 -20.39 -32.09 40.44
C THR A 130 -21.35 -32.07 39.24
N SER A 131 -22.65 -32.15 39.49
CA SER A 131 -23.68 -32.07 38.43
C SER A 131 -23.63 -30.74 37.67
N ARG A 132 -23.46 -29.61 38.38
CA ARG A 132 -23.32 -28.28 37.75
C ARG A 132 -22.04 -28.17 36.90
N LEU A 133 -20.92 -28.74 37.35
CA LEU A 133 -19.66 -28.72 36.61
C LEU A 133 -19.72 -29.56 35.33
N PHE A 134 -20.33 -30.75 35.37
CA PHE A 134 -20.55 -31.54 34.17
C PHE A 134 -21.53 -30.87 33.20
N HIS A 135 -22.58 -30.20 33.70
CA HIS A 135 -23.49 -29.44 32.85
C HIS A 135 -22.77 -28.26 32.16
N LYS A 136 -21.92 -27.54 32.90
CA LYS A 136 -21.06 -26.49 32.34
C LYS A 136 -20.11 -27.06 31.29
N PHE A 137 -19.43 -28.18 31.56
CA PHE A 137 -18.62 -28.88 30.58
C PHE A 137 -19.41 -29.23 29.30
N CYS A 138 -20.61 -29.79 29.43
CA CYS A 138 -21.45 -30.13 28.27
C CYS A 138 -21.76 -28.92 27.37
N SER A 139 -21.90 -27.71 27.93
CA SER A 139 -22.14 -26.49 27.14
C SER A 139 -20.96 -26.10 26.25
N THR A 140 -19.74 -26.55 26.58
CA THR A 140 -18.49 -26.25 25.86
C THR A 140 -18.09 -27.31 24.82
N LEU A 141 -18.82 -28.44 24.76
CA LEU A 141 -18.53 -29.52 23.81
C LEU A 141 -18.62 -29.08 22.34
N ASN A 142 -19.38 -28.02 22.06
CA ASN A 142 -19.45 -27.42 20.73
C ASN A 142 -18.11 -26.77 20.33
N GLY A 143 -17.37 -26.16 21.26
CA GLY A 143 -16.03 -25.64 20.99
C GLY A 143 -15.06 -26.75 20.63
N HIS A 144 -15.11 -27.86 21.37
CA HIS A 144 -14.31 -29.05 21.04
C HIS A 144 -14.63 -29.62 19.65
N LYS A 145 -15.90 -29.58 19.23
CA LYS A 145 -16.29 -30.03 17.88
C LYS A 145 -15.65 -29.16 16.80
N VAL A 146 -15.70 -27.84 16.95
CA VAL A 146 -15.12 -26.89 15.99
C VAL A 146 -13.60 -27.09 15.87
N LEU A 147 -12.88 -27.19 16.98
CA LEU A 147 -11.43 -27.37 16.95
C LEU A 147 -11.02 -28.71 16.31
N ILE A 148 -11.69 -29.82 16.63
CA ILE A 148 -11.32 -31.13 16.06
C ILE A 148 -11.66 -31.19 14.56
N GLN A 149 -12.73 -30.52 14.12
CA GLN A 149 -13.14 -30.48 12.71
C GLN A 149 -12.18 -29.70 11.80
N ILE A 150 -11.33 -28.85 12.39
CA ILE A 150 -10.26 -28.15 11.68
C ILE A 150 -9.08 -29.10 11.35
N LEU A 151 -8.95 -30.23 12.06
CA LEU A 151 -7.90 -31.21 11.82
C LEU A 151 -8.24 -32.14 10.64
N PRO A 152 -7.23 -32.57 9.85
CA PRO A 152 -7.44 -33.59 8.83
C PRO A 152 -8.02 -34.87 9.47
N SER A 153 -9.00 -35.51 8.84
CA SER A 153 -9.71 -36.68 9.41
C SER A 153 -10.42 -36.43 10.77
N GLY A 154 -10.78 -35.19 11.07
CA GLY A 154 -11.39 -34.77 12.35
C GLY A 154 -12.54 -35.65 12.88
N ASN A 155 -13.36 -36.23 12.01
CA ASN A 155 -14.45 -37.13 12.42
C ASN A 155 -13.96 -38.36 13.20
N GLU A 156 -12.80 -38.91 12.84
CA GLU A 156 -12.18 -40.03 13.56
C GLU A 156 -11.78 -39.62 14.98
N TYR A 157 -11.09 -38.49 15.11
CA TYR A 157 -10.65 -37.97 16.41
C TYR A 157 -11.82 -37.57 17.32
N VAL A 158 -12.92 -37.06 16.76
CA VAL A 158 -14.17 -36.81 17.50
C VAL A 158 -14.71 -38.10 18.12
N SER A 159 -14.78 -39.19 17.36
CA SER A 159 -15.30 -40.46 17.86
C SER A 159 -14.41 -41.07 18.95
N ILE A 160 -13.09 -40.94 18.84
CA ILE A 160 -12.14 -41.43 19.84
C ILE A 160 -12.24 -40.63 21.14
N PHE A 161 -12.24 -39.31 21.00
CA PHE A 161 -12.35 -38.38 22.12
C PHE A 161 -13.64 -38.61 22.90
N THR A 162 -14.79 -38.57 22.22
CA THR A 162 -16.11 -38.71 22.85
C THR A 162 -16.37 -40.10 23.39
N GLY A 163 -15.92 -41.16 22.70
CA GLY A 163 -16.05 -42.54 23.18
C GLY A 163 -15.23 -42.80 24.46
N THR A 164 -14.02 -42.26 24.53
CA THR A 164 -13.17 -42.41 25.71
C THR A 164 -13.67 -41.57 26.88
N LEU A 165 -14.07 -40.32 26.59
CA LEU A 165 -14.65 -39.41 27.56
C LEU A 165 -15.94 -39.98 28.17
N ASN A 166 -16.82 -40.58 27.35
CA ASN A 166 -18.01 -41.29 27.83
C ASN A 166 -17.66 -42.39 28.83
N ALA A 167 -16.68 -43.22 28.49
CA ALA A 167 -16.26 -44.32 29.36
C ALA A 167 -15.75 -43.82 30.72
N VAL A 168 -14.93 -42.77 30.71
CA VAL A 168 -14.37 -42.15 31.92
C VAL A 168 -15.46 -41.48 32.77
N ILE A 169 -16.39 -40.74 32.16
CA ILE A 169 -17.51 -40.08 32.86
C ILE A 169 -18.42 -41.14 33.50
N GLN A 170 -18.78 -42.20 32.77
CA GLN A 170 -19.62 -43.27 33.29
C GLN A 170 -18.95 -44.02 34.45
N ALA A 171 -17.66 -44.35 34.33
CA ALA A 171 -16.93 -45.02 35.40
C ALA A 171 -16.80 -44.15 36.67
N SER A 172 -16.75 -42.82 36.51
CA SER A 172 -16.71 -41.88 37.64
C SER A 172 -18.02 -41.84 38.43
N SER A 173 -19.14 -42.24 37.84
CA SER A 173 -20.49 -42.12 38.45
C SER A 173 -20.69 -42.86 39.77
N ASN A 174 -19.90 -43.91 39.98
CA ASN A 174 -19.92 -44.74 41.19
C ASN A 174 -19.02 -44.19 42.31
N HIS A 175 -18.31 -43.06 42.09
CA HIS A 175 -17.33 -42.50 43.02
C HIS A 175 -17.41 -40.97 43.12
N GLU A 176 -18.06 -40.45 44.17
CA GLU A 176 -18.38 -39.01 44.30
C GLU A 176 -17.15 -38.07 44.24
N LYS A 177 -16.06 -38.41 44.93
CA LYS A 177 -14.82 -37.60 44.92
C LYS A 177 -14.12 -37.60 43.57
N ILE A 178 -14.20 -38.71 42.84
CA ILE A 178 -13.57 -38.88 41.52
C ILE A 178 -14.37 -38.10 40.48
N ALA A 179 -15.70 -38.17 40.55
CA ALA A 179 -16.59 -37.40 39.70
C ALA A 179 -16.41 -35.89 39.89
N GLU A 180 -16.22 -35.42 41.14
CA GLU A 180 -15.91 -34.00 41.40
C GLU A 180 -14.59 -33.57 40.75
N GLY A 181 -13.47 -34.25 41.06
CA GLY A 181 -12.16 -33.88 40.52
C GLY A 181 -12.06 -33.99 38.99
N LEU A 182 -12.73 -34.98 38.40
CA LEU A 182 -12.85 -35.12 36.94
C LEU A 182 -13.65 -33.96 36.32
N SER A 183 -14.78 -33.59 36.93
CA SER A 183 -15.62 -32.49 36.44
C SER A 183 -14.92 -31.13 36.52
N GLU A 184 -14.08 -30.91 37.54
CA GLU A 184 -13.26 -29.69 37.67
C GLU A 184 -12.18 -29.62 36.58
N ALA A 185 -11.43 -30.70 36.37
CA ALA A 185 -10.40 -30.76 35.32
C ALA A 185 -10.97 -30.57 33.91
N LEU A 186 -12.07 -31.26 33.60
CA LEU A 186 -12.76 -31.11 32.31
C LEU A 186 -13.30 -29.69 32.10
N CYS A 187 -13.86 -29.07 33.14
CA CYS A 187 -14.34 -27.68 33.05
C CYS A 187 -13.19 -26.68 32.82
N MET A 188 -11.99 -26.91 33.35
CA MET A 188 -10.83 -26.05 33.09
C MET A 188 -10.34 -26.18 31.64
N VAL A 189 -10.25 -27.41 31.11
CA VAL A 189 -9.91 -27.66 29.70
C VAL A 189 -10.87 -26.95 28.76
N SER A 190 -12.17 -27.06 29.06
CA SER A 190 -13.23 -26.42 28.29
C SER A 190 -13.08 -24.90 28.17
N GLN A 191 -12.65 -24.23 29.24
CA GLN A 191 -12.41 -22.78 29.21
C GLN A 191 -11.28 -22.42 28.23
N TYR A 192 -10.20 -23.21 28.20
CA TYR A 192 -9.11 -22.99 27.24
C TYR A 192 -9.53 -23.27 25.80
N VAL A 193 -10.44 -24.23 25.59
CA VAL A 193 -10.95 -24.58 24.26
C VAL A 193 -11.91 -23.52 23.72
N ASP A 194 -12.81 -22.98 24.54
CA ASP A 194 -13.72 -21.91 24.13
C ASP A 194 -12.95 -20.61 23.78
N ASP A 195 -11.90 -20.30 24.54
CA ASP A 195 -11.00 -19.19 24.23
C ASP A 195 -10.33 -19.39 22.85
N CYS A 196 -9.79 -20.59 22.58
CA CYS A 196 -9.17 -20.90 21.28
C CYS A 196 -10.16 -20.91 20.12
N LYS A 197 -11.41 -21.35 20.35
CA LYS A 197 -12.46 -21.43 19.33
C LYS A 197 -12.70 -20.05 18.71
N THR A 198 -12.83 -19.04 19.57
CA THR A 198 -13.06 -17.66 19.16
C THR A 198 -11.91 -17.14 18.26
N ASP A 199 -10.67 -17.49 18.59
CA ASP A 199 -9.49 -17.08 17.83
C ASP A 199 -9.32 -17.85 16.49
N LEU A 200 -9.70 -19.12 16.44
CA LEU A 200 -9.54 -20.01 15.27
C LEU A 200 -10.65 -19.85 14.23
N GLU A 201 -11.86 -19.47 14.63
CA GLU A 201 -12.94 -19.11 13.71
C GLU A 201 -12.59 -17.86 12.88
N LEU A 202 -11.62 -17.07 13.34
CA LEU A 202 -11.13 -15.85 12.67
C LEU A 202 -9.88 -16.09 11.81
N PHE A 203 -9.09 -17.13 12.09
CA PHE A 203 -7.80 -17.39 11.43
C PHE A 203 -7.52 -18.90 11.31
N ASN A 204 -7.82 -19.52 10.16
CA ASN A 204 -7.52 -20.93 9.90
C ASN A 204 -6.18 -21.12 9.17
N MET A 205 -5.08 -21.21 9.93
CA MET A 205 -3.70 -21.30 9.41
C MET A 205 -3.07 -22.67 9.70
N GLU A 206 -2.14 -23.14 8.86
CA GLU A 206 -1.42 -24.41 9.04
C GLU A 206 -0.66 -24.48 10.40
N ASP A 207 -0.05 -23.39 10.83
CA ASP A 207 0.60 -23.27 12.15
C ASP A 207 -0.40 -23.42 13.31
N MET A 208 -1.62 -22.90 13.13
CA MET A 208 -2.68 -23.02 14.13
C MET A 208 -3.27 -24.43 14.17
N GLN A 209 -3.42 -25.09 13.01
CA GLN A 209 -3.81 -26.49 12.94
C GLN A 209 -2.79 -27.40 13.64
N THR A 210 -1.51 -27.09 13.52
CA THR A 210 -0.43 -27.76 14.25
C THR A 210 -0.55 -27.55 15.76
N LEU A 211 -0.87 -26.34 16.21
CA LEU A 211 -1.11 -26.06 17.63
C LEU A 211 -2.37 -26.79 18.14
N VAL A 212 -3.44 -26.87 17.34
CA VAL A 212 -4.66 -27.62 17.69
C VAL A 212 -4.38 -29.13 17.75
N ALA A 213 -3.58 -29.68 16.84
CA ALA A 213 -3.16 -31.08 16.90
C ALA A 213 -2.38 -31.37 18.19
N ASN A 214 -1.43 -30.50 18.56
CA ASN A 214 -0.71 -30.61 19.82
C ASN A 214 -1.63 -30.48 21.05
N LEU A 215 -2.65 -29.60 21.00
CA LEU A 215 -3.65 -29.46 22.06
C LEU A 215 -4.39 -30.78 22.31
N TYR A 216 -4.84 -31.42 21.23
CA TYR A 216 -5.57 -32.68 21.30
C TYR A 216 -4.70 -33.89 21.62
N ALA A 217 -3.43 -33.90 21.21
CA ALA A 217 -2.46 -34.91 21.65
C ALA A 217 -2.34 -34.92 23.18
N HIS A 218 -2.18 -33.73 23.80
CA HIS A 218 -2.15 -33.60 25.25
C HIS A 218 -3.50 -33.91 25.92
N MET A 219 -4.64 -33.63 25.28
CA MET A 219 -5.95 -34.07 25.78
C MET A 219 -6.10 -35.60 25.76
N PHE A 220 -5.54 -36.28 24.76
CA PHE A 220 -5.53 -37.75 24.70
C PHE A 220 -4.61 -38.35 25.77
N LEU A 221 -3.46 -37.75 26.02
CA LEU A 221 -2.57 -38.14 27.13
C LEU A 221 -3.23 -37.94 28.50
N LEU A 222 -3.99 -36.85 28.68
CA LEU A 222 -4.78 -36.61 29.88
C LEU A 222 -5.82 -37.73 30.11
N LEU A 223 -6.63 -38.04 29.09
CA LEU A 223 -7.63 -39.11 29.17
C LEU A 223 -6.99 -40.48 29.43
N THR A 224 -5.83 -40.75 28.82
CA THR A 224 -5.03 -41.95 29.07
C THR A 224 -4.59 -42.03 30.53
N SER A 225 -4.03 -40.94 31.06
CA SER A 225 -3.55 -40.85 32.44
C SER A 225 -4.69 -41.04 33.45
N ILE A 226 -5.88 -40.52 33.15
CA ILE A 226 -7.07 -40.71 33.97
C ILE A 226 -7.49 -42.19 34.00
N MET A 227 -7.55 -42.86 32.85
CA MET A 227 -7.88 -44.28 32.78
C MET A 227 -6.85 -45.15 33.52
N ASP A 228 -5.55 -44.87 33.35
CA ASP A 228 -4.47 -45.57 34.05
C ASP A 228 -4.56 -45.41 35.57
N TRP A 229 -4.85 -44.20 36.03
CA TRP A 229 -5.09 -43.93 37.43
C TRP A 229 -6.30 -44.73 37.95
N MET A 230 -7.40 -44.78 37.20
CA MET A 230 -8.59 -45.56 37.56
C MET A 230 -8.32 -47.08 37.61
N MET A 231 -7.38 -47.61 36.83
CA MET A 231 -7.06 -49.05 36.79
C MET A 231 -6.16 -49.55 37.95
N LYS A 232 -5.37 -48.68 38.61
CA LYS A 232 -4.47 -49.07 39.72
C LYS A 232 -5.24 -49.79 40.86
N LYS A 233 -4.67 -50.85 41.47
CA LYS A 233 -5.39 -51.80 42.36
C LYS A 233 -6.24 -51.13 43.48
N ARG A 234 -7.45 -51.66 43.67
CA ARG A 234 -8.54 -51.21 44.57
C ARG A 234 -8.12 -50.77 45.99
N ILE A 235 -7.07 -51.38 46.54
CA ILE A 235 -6.56 -51.12 47.90
C ILE A 235 -5.65 -49.87 47.95
N LYS A 236 -4.95 -49.54 46.85
CA LYS A 236 -4.15 -48.30 46.74
C LYS A 236 -5.02 -47.07 46.46
N ARG A 237 -6.08 -47.25 45.65
CA ARG A 237 -7.15 -46.23 45.41
C ARG A 237 -7.82 -45.76 46.71
N LEU A 238 -7.99 -46.64 47.68
CA LEU A 238 -8.58 -46.27 48.97
C LEU A 238 -7.62 -45.41 49.79
N LEU A 239 -6.33 -45.74 49.84
CA LEU A 239 -5.32 -45.04 50.64
C LEU A 239 -4.84 -43.72 50.02
N ASP A 240 -4.70 -43.64 48.69
CA ASP A 240 -4.25 -42.42 47.99
C ASP A 240 -5.38 -41.37 47.83
N SER A 241 -6.66 -41.80 47.90
CA SER A 241 -7.83 -40.90 47.76
C SER A 241 -8.23 -40.13 49.03
N PHE A 242 -7.53 -40.35 50.14
CA PHE A 242 -7.82 -39.64 51.39
C PHE A 242 -7.16 -38.26 51.48
N ASN A 243 -6.18 -37.91 50.63
CA ASN A 243 -5.46 -36.62 50.81
C ASN A 243 -4.97 -35.86 49.55
N GLU A 244 -5.27 -36.29 48.32
CA GLU A 244 -4.77 -35.58 47.12
C GLU A 244 -5.87 -34.96 46.25
N ASN A 245 -5.67 -33.69 45.85
CA ASN A 245 -6.55 -32.97 44.94
C ASN A 245 -6.30 -33.48 43.50
N LEU A 246 -7.29 -34.12 42.87
CA LEU A 246 -7.16 -34.77 41.55
C LEU A 246 -6.56 -33.86 40.45
N PRO A 247 -6.89 -32.55 40.35
CA PRO A 247 -6.25 -31.63 39.40
C PRO A 247 -4.73 -31.53 39.57
N ASN A 248 -4.18 -31.71 40.77
CA ASN A 248 -2.74 -31.67 41.03
C ASN A 248 -2.02 -32.91 40.45
N ILE A 249 -2.73 -34.04 40.34
CA ILE A 249 -2.19 -35.28 39.75
C ILE A 249 -2.01 -35.12 38.22
N PHE A 250 -2.85 -34.30 37.58
CA PHE A 250 -2.85 -34.07 36.13
C PHE A 250 -2.30 -32.70 35.72
N ASP A 251 -1.68 -31.98 36.66
CA ASP A 251 -1.17 -30.61 36.50
C ASP A 251 -0.15 -30.46 35.36
N HIS A 252 0.60 -31.53 35.05
CA HIS A 252 1.52 -31.54 33.92
C HIS A 252 0.80 -31.33 32.57
N GLU A 253 -0.19 -32.18 32.26
CA GLU A 253 -0.96 -32.09 31.01
C GLU A 253 -1.81 -30.81 30.98
N MET A 254 -2.34 -30.38 32.12
CA MET A 254 -3.10 -29.12 32.23
C MET A 254 -2.29 -27.88 31.91
N ARG A 255 -1.04 -27.80 32.38
CA ARG A 255 -0.14 -26.68 32.01
C ARG A 255 0.21 -26.68 30.53
N LYS A 256 0.37 -27.85 29.92
CA LYS A 256 0.65 -27.97 28.47
C LYS A 256 -0.53 -27.51 27.63
N ILE A 257 -1.74 -27.96 27.95
CA ILE A 257 -2.98 -27.54 27.30
C ILE A 257 -3.16 -26.01 27.40
N LYS A 258 -2.96 -25.44 28.60
CA LYS A 258 -3.00 -23.98 28.79
C LYS A 258 -1.94 -23.25 27.95
N GLY A 259 -0.69 -23.71 27.96
CA GLY A 259 0.39 -23.06 27.23
C GLY A 259 0.19 -23.06 25.71
N ILE A 260 -0.46 -24.10 25.16
CA ILE A 260 -0.81 -24.16 23.75
C ILE A 260 -1.97 -23.20 23.44
N SER A 261 -2.98 -23.13 24.30
CA SER A 261 -4.07 -22.16 24.18
C SER A 261 -3.57 -20.70 24.17
N ASP A 262 -2.67 -20.36 25.09
CA ASP A 262 -2.05 -19.03 25.16
C ASP A 262 -1.25 -18.69 23.87
N ARG A 263 -0.64 -19.69 23.21
CA ARG A 263 0.09 -19.51 21.94
C ARG A 263 -0.84 -19.25 20.76
N ILE A 264 -1.97 -19.96 20.68
CA ILE A 264 -3.00 -19.74 19.66
C ILE A 264 -3.51 -18.30 19.73
N ARG A 265 -3.84 -17.82 20.93
CA ARG A 265 -4.31 -16.44 21.17
C ARG A 265 -3.30 -15.37 20.77
N ASN A 266 -2.03 -15.56 21.14
CA ASN A 266 -0.97 -14.61 20.80
C ASN A 266 -0.77 -14.50 19.28
N LEU A 267 -0.87 -15.62 18.56
CA LEU A 267 -0.71 -15.65 17.11
C LEU A 267 -1.89 -14.95 16.39
N ALA A 268 -3.13 -15.19 16.84
CA ALA A 268 -4.32 -14.50 16.33
C ALA A 268 -4.26 -12.99 16.56
N SER A 269 -3.85 -12.55 17.76
CA SER A 269 -3.73 -11.12 18.10
C SER A 269 -2.66 -10.39 17.26
N GLN A 270 -1.53 -11.03 16.98
CA GLN A 270 -0.48 -10.44 16.15
C GLN A 270 -0.96 -10.20 14.70
N LYS A 271 -1.74 -11.13 14.14
CA LYS A 271 -2.20 -11.04 12.75
C LYS A 271 -3.34 -10.04 12.56
N SER A 272 -4.30 -10.00 13.49
CA SER A 272 -5.37 -8.98 13.50
C SER A 272 -4.80 -7.55 13.47
N ARG A 273 -3.73 -7.29 14.23
CA ARG A 273 -3.05 -5.98 14.23
C ARG A 273 -2.31 -5.67 12.93
N ALA A 274 -1.81 -6.69 12.23
CA ALA A 274 -1.13 -6.50 10.94
C ALA A 274 -2.13 -6.16 9.83
N GLU A 275 -3.28 -6.83 9.79
CA GLU A 275 -4.35 -6.60 8.80
C GLU A 275 -5.01 -5.22 8.98
N LEU A 276 -5.35 -4.84 10.22
CA LEU A 276 -5.88 -3.49 10.52
C LEU A 276 -4.93 -2.36 10.11
N ARG A 277 -3.61 -2.59 10.22
CA ARG A 277 -2.59 -1.62 9.82
C ARG A 277 -2.45 -1.52 8.31
N SER A 278 -2.54 -2.65 7.59
CA SER A 278 -2.51 -2.71 6.12
C SER A 278 -3.66 -1.92 5.49
N THR A 279 -4.87 -2.07 6.02
CA THR A 279 -6.06 -1.37 5.50
C THR A 279 -6.05 0.11 5.80
N ARG A 280 -5.61 0.51 7.01
CA ARG A 280 -5.42 1.92 7.33
C ARG A 280 -4.45 2.59 6.35
N LEU A 281 -3.32 1.96 6.06
CA LEU A 281 -2.33 2.48 5.11
C LEU A 281 -2.85 2.54 3.67
N THR A 282 -3.69 1.58 3.29
CA THR A 282 -4.33 1.55 1.95
C THR A 282 -5.30 2.73 1.78
N VAL A 283 -6.15 2.98 2.78
CA VAL A 283 -7.13 4.08 2.75
C VAL A 283 -6.43 5.44 2.78
N GLU A 284 -5.36 5.58 3.58
CA GLU A 284 -4.51 6.77 3.61
C GLU A 284 -3.76 6.99 2.28
N SER A 285 -3.45 5.92 1.51
CA SER A 285 -2.87 6.02 0.17
C SER A 285 -3.88 6.53 -0.86
N THR A 286 -5.05 5.89 -0.96
CA THR A 286 -6.11 6.30 -1.91
C THR A 286 -6.58 7.73 -1.66
N ALA A 287 -6.65 8.16 -0.39
CA ALA A 287 -6.97 9.54 -0.04
C ALA A 287 -5.90 10.56 -0.47
N ARG A 288 -4.62 10.15 -0.53
CA ARG A 288 -3.54 11.00 -1.07
C ARG A 288 -3.65 11.12 -2.58
N ASP A 289 -3.96 10.04 -3.28
CA ASP A 289 -4.06 10.02 -4.75
C ASP A 289 -5.25 10.86 -5.25
N VAL A 290 -6.41 10.75 -4.60
CA VAL A 290 -7.60 11.57 -4.92
C VAL A 290 -7.34 13.05 -4.62
N ARG A 291 -6.64 13.37 -3.52
CA ARG A 291 -6.30 14.76 -3.18
C ARG A 291 -5.29 15.37 -4.16
N ALA A 292 -4.31 14.58 -4.59
CA ALA A 292 -3.35 14.99 -5.62
C ALA A 292 -4.05 15.24 -6.97
N GLY A 293 -5.05 14.43 -7.33
CA GLY A 293 -5.89 14.66 -8.51
C GLY A 293 -6.67 15.98 -8.43
N LEU A 294 -7.35 16.22 -7.30
CA LEU A 294 -8.14 17.45 -7.08
C LEU A 294 -7.29 18.73 -7.02
N GLU A 295 -6.08 18.65 -6.48
CA GLU A 295 -5.13 19.78 -6.49
C GLU A 295 -4.50 19.99 -7.87
N GLY A 296 -4.33 18.92 -8.66
CA GLY A 296 -3.91 18.96 -10.05
C GLY A 296 -4.92 19.66 -10.95
N GLU A 297 -6.21 19.35 -10.81
CA GLU A 297 -7.32 19.98 -11.55
C GLU A 297 -7.41 21.49 -11.26
N LYS A 298 -7.27 21.89 -9.99
CA LYS A 298 -7.26 23.30 -9.58
C LYS A 298 -6.07 24.08 -10.16
N ARG A 299 -4.90 23.45 -10.27
CA ARG A 299 -3.73 24.06 -10.94
C ARG A 299 -3.95 24.16 -12.44
N HIS A 300 -4.54 23.15 -13.06
CA HIS A 300 -4.87 23.18 -14.49
C HIS A 300 -5.84 24.32 -14.81
N GLN A 301 -6.86 24.55 -13.98
CA GLN A 301 -7.81 25.64 -14.15
C GLN A 301 -7.16 27.03 -13.97
N ALA A 302 -6.29 27.19 -12.97
CA ALA A 302 -5.53 28.43 -12.77
C ALA A 302 -4.51 28.70 -13.90
N GLU A 303 -3.90 27.65 -14.46
CA GLU A 303 -3.01 27.74 -15.63
C GLU A 303 -3.78 28.14 -16.89
N MET A 304 -4.99 27.63 -17.08
CA MET A 304 -5.88 28.00 -18.18
C MET A 304 -6.37 29.45 -18.09
N GLU A 305 -6.69 29.94 -16.90
CA GLU A 305 -7.02 31.36 -16.67
C GLU A 305 -5.82 32.26 -16.98
N HIS A 306 -4.63 31.91 -16.50
CA HIS A 306 -3.41 32.65 -16.79
C HIS A 306 -3.07 32.64 -18.30
N TYR A 307 -3.35 31.53 -18.99
CA TYR A 307 -3.17 31.42 -20.44
C TYR A 307 -4.14 32.32 -21.21
N ALA A 308 -5.43 32.34 -20.85
CA ALA A 308 -6.43 33.24 -21.43
C ALA A 308 -6.05 34.73 -21.26
N ASP A 309 -5.56 35.08 -20.07
CA ASP A 309 -5.07 36.41 -19.74
C ASP A 309 -3.82 36.81 -20.55
N SER A 310 -2.99 35.84 -20.93
CA SER A 310 -1.82 36.08 -21.78
C SER A 310 -2.21 36.35 -23.24
N ILE A 311 -3.27 35.67 -23.73
CA ILE A 311 -3.82 35.86 -25.08
C ILE A 311 -4.46 37.24 -25.21
N LEU A 312 -5.21 37.70 -24.20
CA LEU A 312 -5.81 39.04 -24.17
C LEU A 312 -4.75 40.16 -24.15
N ARG A 313 -3.64 39.94 -23.45
CA ARG A 313 -2.49 40.86 -23.43
C ARG A 313 -1.77 40.91 -24.78
N GLU A 314 -1.61 39.77 -25.45
CA GLU A 314 -0.98 39.71 -26.77
C GLU A 314 -1.89 40.29 -27.88
N GLN A 315 -3.21 40.13 -27.76
CA GLN A 315 -4.20 40.80 -28.63
C GLN A 315 -4.11 42.33 -28.53
N SER A 316 -3.96 42.87 -27.32
CA SER A 316 -3.77 44.31 -27.11
C SER A 316 -2.47 44.82 -27.75
N ARG A 317 -1.41 44.00 -27.74
CA ARG A 317 -0.09 44.31 -28.31
C ARG A 317 -0.05 44.29 -29.85
N LEU A 318 -0.89 43.46 -30.48
CA LEU A 318 -0.90 43.22 -31.93
C LEU A 318 -1.94 44.03 -32.72
N SER A 319 -2.80 44.79 -32.03
CA SER A 319 -3.90 45.59 -32.60
C SER A 319 -3.49 46.65 -33.65
N GLY A 320 -2.20 46.97 -33.79
CA GLY A 320 -1.69 47.95 -34.76
C GLY A 320 -1.00 47.39 -36.02
N LEU A 321 -0.85 46.07 -36.18
CA LEU A 321 0.09 45.50 -37.18
C LEU A 321 -0.53 44.57 -38.23
N TRP A 322 -1.84 44.34 -38.25
CA TRP A 322 -2.46 43.30 -39.08
C TRP A 322 -3.31 43.86 -40.23
N THR A 323 -3.24 43.20 -41.40
CA THR A 323 -4.06 43.48 -42.59
C THR A 323 -5.49 42.97 -42.41
N ALA A 324 -6.47 43.57 -43.12
CA ALA A 324 -7.90 43.26 -43.00
C ALA A 324 -8.22 41.75 -43.20
N GLU A 325 -7.49 41.05 -44.07
CA GLU A 325 -7.62 39.59 -44.27
C GLU A 325 -7.19 38.77 -43.05
N LYS A 326 -6.13 39.19 -42.33
CA LYS A 326 -5.70 38.53 -41.09
C LYS A 326 -6.61 38.85 -39.92
N GLN A 327 -7.23 40.03 -39.92
CA GLN A 327 -8.30 40.35 -38.96
C GLN A 327 -9.55 39.52 -39.21
N GLN A 328 -9.90 39.24 -40.48
CA GLN A 328 -11.04 38.38 -40.84
C GLN A 328 -10.79 36.91 -40.47
N GLN A 329 -9.63 36.35 -40.81
CA GLN A 329 -9.29 34.95 -40.45
C GLN A 329 -9.18 34.72 -38.94
N LEU A 330 -8.68 35.72 -38.19
CA LEU A 330 -8.66 35.63 -36.73
C LEU A 330 -10.06 35.87 -36.14
N ALA A 331 -10.87 36.75 -36.71
CA ALA A 331 -12.26 36.92 -36.30
C ALA A 331 -13.05 35.64 -36.52
N ASP A 332 -12.85 34.92 -37.63
CA ASP A 332 -13.50 33.62 -37.88
C ASP A 332 -12.98 32.51 -36.96
N SER A 333 -11.68 32.53 -36.59
CA SER A 333 -11.10 31.60 -35.61
C SER A 333 -11.53 31.89 -34.17
N ILE A 334 -11.69 33.16 -33.82
CA ILE A 334 -12.20 33.62 -32.52
C ILE A 334 -13.71 33.42 -32.44
N VAL A 335 -14.46 33.62 -33.52
CA VAL A 335 -15.89 33.29 -33.59
C VAL A 335 -16.06 31.78 -33.47
N ASN A 336 -15.25 30.95 -34.12
CA ASN A 336 -15.29 29.49 -33.90
C ASN A 336 -14.88 29.08 -32.46
N MET A 337 -13.91 29.76 -31.84
CA MET A 337 -13.55 29.53 -30.41
C MET A 337 -14.60 30.05 -29.43
N LEU A 338 -15.30 31.14 -29.77
CA LEU A 338 -16.33 31.77 -28.92
C LEU A 338 -17.71 31.15 -29.14
N GLU A 339 -17.97 30.52 -30.29
CA GLU A 339 -19.19 29.73 -30.56
C GLU A 339 -19.23 28.45 -29.70
N GLU A 340 -18.08 27.89 -29.29
CA GLU A 340 -18.03 26.82 -28.27
C GLU A 340 -18.32 27.34 -26.85
N ARG A 341 -17.95 28.59 -26.53
CA ARG A 341 -18.22 29.23 -25.23
C ARG A 341 -19.62 29.82 -25.08
N ALA A 342 -20.36 30.02 -26.17
CA ALA A 342 -21.69 30.63 -26.18
C ALA A 342 -22.80 29.75 -25.56
N PHE A 343 -22.50 28.50 -25.19
CA PHE A 343 -23.46 27.53 -24.65
C PHE A 343 -23.23 27.15 -23.18
N LEU A 344 -22.25 27.74 -22.49
CA LEU A 344 -21.97 27.45 -21.08
C LEU A 344 -22.70 28.46 -20.19
N SER A 345 -23.46 27.96 -19.22
CA SER A 345 -24.10 28.77 -18.19
C SER A 345 -23.25 28.74 -16.92
N GLU A 346 -23.08 29.90 -16.28
CA GLU A 346 -22.37 30.03 -15.00
C GLU A 346 -23.35 29.86 -13.84
N TYR A 347 -23.02 28.97 -12.90
CA TYR A 347 -23.79 28.72 -11.69
C TYR A 347 -22.90 28.77 -10.46
N THR A 348 -23.40 29.36 -9.37
CA THR A 348 -22.75 29.30 -8.06
C THR A 348 -23.33 28.15 -7.23
N SER A 349 -22.49 27.47 -6.44
CA SER A 349 -22.96 26.39 -5.56
C SER A 349 -24.02 26.86 -4.56
N GLU A 350 -23.93 28.12 -4.12
CA GLU A 350 -24.93 28.77 -3.26
C GLU A 350 -26.29 28.90 -3.96
N ALA A 351 -26.33 29.34 -5.21
CA ALA A 351 -27.57 29.48 -5.97
C ALA A 351 -28.21 28.11 -6.24
N ILE A 352 -27.40 27.08 -6.52
CA ILE A 352 -27.86 25.70 -6.72
C ILE A 352 -28.39 25.11 -5.40
N ALA A 353 -27.71 25.34 -4.28
CA ALA A 353 -28.13 24.88 -2.96
C ALA A 353 -29.46 25.52 -2.53
N ILE A 354 -29.66 26.81 -2.81
CA ILE A 354 -30.93 27.50 -2.57
C ILE A 354 -32.03 26.94 -3.48
N SER A 355 -31.76 26.76 -4.77
CA SER A 355 -32.72 26.29 -5.77
C SER A 355 -33.20 24.85 -5.55
N SER A 356 -32.34 24.01 -4.97
CA SER A 356 -32.65 22.62 -4.61
C SER A 356 -33.17 22.48 -3.17
N GLY A 357 -33.35 23.60 -2.46
CA GLY A 357 -33.75 23.71 -1.05
C GLY A 357 -34.84 22.73 -0.64
N HIS A 358 -35.97 22.75 -1.36
CA HIS A 358 -37.18 21.99 -1.10
C HIS A 358 -37.01 20.47 -1.18
N LEU A 359 -35.93 19.96 -1.81
CA LEU A 359 -35.67 18.52 -1.85
C LEU A 359 -35.39 17.93 -0.46
N GLU A 360 -34.84 18.73 0.46
CA GLU A 360 -34.64 18.31 1.86
C GLU A 360 -35.95 18.07 2.61
N ASP A 361 -37.07 18.64 2.14
CA ASP A 361 -38.36 18.34 2.73
C ASP A 361 -38.74 16.89 2.52
N PHE A 362 -38.10 16.14 1.59
CA PHE A 362 -38.45 14.79 1.16
C PHE A 362 -37.73 13.64 1.86
N PHE A 363 -36.65 13.90 2.59
CA PHE A 363 -35.90 12.86 3.31
C PHE A 363 -35.42 13.36 4.66
N HIS A 364 -35.15 12.44 5.60
CA HIS A 364 -34.59 12.81 6.88
C HIS A 364 -33.06 12.75 6.85
N ARG A 365 -32.37 13.79 7.37
CA ARG A 365 -30.89 13.84 7.40
C ARG A 365 -30.26 12.73 8.26
N ASP A 366 -30.99 12.16 9.22
CA ASP A 366 -30.55 10.99 10.01
C ASP A 366 -30.49 9.69 9.18
N ARG A 367 -31.12 9.66 7.99
CA ARG A 367 -30.96 8.60 6.99
C ARG A 367 -29.75 8.79 6.09
N VAL A 368 -29.11 9.95 6.14
CA VAL A 368 -27.87 10.23 5.41
C VAL A 368 -26.66 9.80 6.24
N ARG A 369 -26.65 10.14 7.55
CA ARG A 369 -25.60 9.77 8.51
C ARG A 369 -26.17 9.28 9.83
N LEU A 370 -25.62 8.18 10.34
CA LEU A 370 -25.92 7.71 11.69
C LEU A 370 -25.02 8.43 12.73
N PRO A 371 -25.50 8.69 13.97
CA PRO A 371 -24.72 9.38 15.00
C PRO A 371 -23.47 8.58 15.41
N CYS A 372 -22.27 9.17 15.29
CA CYS A 372 -20.97 8.50 15.48
C CYS A 372 -20.67 8.00 16.90
N ASP A 373 -21.42 8.42 17.91
CA ASP A 373 -21.13 8.11 19.33
C ASP A 373 -21.74 6.78 19.82
N ALA A 374 -22.39 6.01 18.93
CA ALA A 374 -23.23 4.87 19.30
C ALA A 374 -22.63 3.47 19.05
N PHE A 375 -21.39 3.36 18.54
CA PHE A 375 -20.93 2.09 17.94
C PHE A 375 -19.84 1.37 18.73
N ASP A 376 -20.13 0.14 19.15
CA ASP A 376 -19.16 -0.85 19.63
C ASP A 376 -18.32 -1.43 18.48
N SER A 377 -17.19 -2.06 18.81
CA SER A 377 -16.30 -2.71 17.83
C SER A 377 -17.03 -3.86 17.10
N ILE A 378 -17.30 -3.70 15.81
CA ILE A 378 -17.94 -4.75 14.99
C ILE A 378 -16.90 -5.74 14.48
N MET A 379 -17.15 -7.03 14.71
CA MET A 379 -16.34 -8.12 14.17
C MET A 379 -16.91 -8.54 12.81
N VAL A 380 -16.14 -8.34 11.75
CA VAL A 380 -16.51 -8.64 10.37
C VAL A 380 -15.73 -9.86 9.88
N PRO A 381 -16.35 -10.80 9.14
CA PRO A 381 -15.62 -11.89 8.50
C PRO A 381 -14.46 -11.36 7.65
N PRO A 382 -13.25 -11.95 7.72
CA PRO A 382 -12.08 -11.50 6.96
C PRO A 382 -12.32 -11.44 5.44
N GLU A 383 -13.20 -12.31 4.94
CA GLU A 383 -13.60 -12.36 3.52
C GLU A 383 -14.37 -11.09 3.12
N SER A 384 -15.37 -10.67 3.90
CA SER A 384 -16.12 -9.43 3.62
C SER A 384 -15.23 -8.20 3.68
N PHE A 385 -14.25 -8.20 4.59
CA PHE A 385 -13.26 -7.12 4.67
C PHE A 385 -12.32 -7.11 3.47
N ARG A 386 -11.89 -8.29 3.00
CA ARG A 386 -11.08 -8.44 1.80
C ARG A 386 -11.84 -7.96 0.56
N GLU A 387 -13.10 -8.34 0.40
CA GLU A 387 -13.95 -7.90 -0.72
C GLU A 387 -14.15 -6.38 -0.73
N ILE A 388 -14.42 -5.76 0.43
CA ILE A 388 -14.50 -4.29 0.54
C ILE A 388 -13.14 -3.65 0.23
N SER A 389 -12.04 -4.23 0.71
CA SER A 389 -10.68 -3.75 0.43
C SER A 389 -10.32 -3.85 -1.05
N ASP A 390 -10.64 -4.96 -1.71
CA ASP A 390 -10.37 -5.21 -3.13
C ASP A 390 -11.28 -4.35 -4.02
N TRP A 391 -12.56 -4.18 -3.64
CA TRP A 391 -13.44 -3.19 -4.22
C TRP A 391 -12.85 -1.79 -4.09
N ALA A 392 -12.36 -1.40 -2.90
CA ALA A 392 -11.76 -0.09 -2.65
C ALA A 392 -10.47 0.16 -3.45
N ARG A 393 -9.69 -0.89 -3.76
CA ARG A 393 -8.44 -0.82 -4.56
C ARG A 393 -8.68 -0.78 -6.07
N THR A 394 -9.75 -1.39 -6.55
CA THR A 394 -10.06 -1.42 -7.99
C THR A 394 -10.35 0.01 -8.51
N PRO A 395 -9.79 0.42 -9.66
CA PRO A 395 -10.10 1.72 -10.29
C PRO A 395 -11.60 1.90 -10.52
N ALA A 396 -12.13 3.11 -10.35
CA ALA A 396 -13.53 3.39 -10.66
C ALA A 396 -13.80 3.22 -12.16
N PRO A 397 -14.98 2.70 -12.57
CA PRO A 397 -16.20 2.49 -11.78
C PRO A 397 -16.45 1.01 -11.42
N ASN A 398 -16.86 0.71 -10.18
CA ASN A 398 -17.23 -0.64 -9.76
C ASN A 398 -18.34 -0.66 -8.69
N LEU A 399 -19.16 -1.72 -8.72
CA LEU A 399 -20.23 -1.97 -7.76
C LEU A 399 -19.93 -3.24 -6.95
N LEU A 400 -19.96 -3.14 -5.63
CA LEU A 400 -19.92 -4.30 -4.72
C LEU A 400 -21.26 -4.40 -3.98
N TRP A 401 -21.85 -5.59 -3.96
CA TRP A 401 -23.08 -5.89 -3.25
C TRP A 401 -22.80 -6.90 -2.14
N LEU A 402 -23.12 -6.55 -0.89
CA LEU A 402 -22.97 -7.41 0.28
C LEU A 402 -24.32 -7.77 0.90
N GLU A 403 -24.57 -9.07 1.08
CA GLU A 403 -25.78 -9.60 1.70
C GLU A 403 -25.48 -10.16 3.11
N GLY A 404 -26.28 -9.74 4.10
CA GLY A 404 -26.20 -10.15 5.50
C GLY A 404 -27.25 -11.19 5.92
N PRO A 405 -27.08 -11.80 7.10
CA PRO A 405 -28.01 -12.78 7.66
C PRO A 405 -29.39 -12.17 7.95
N PRO A 406 -30.46 -13.00 8.05
CA PRO A 406 -31.78 -12.54 8.42
C PRO A 406 -31.85 -12.08 9.88
N VAL A 407 -32.59 -11.01 10.17
CA VAL A 407 -32.69 -10.40 11.51
C VAL A 407 -34.14 -10.36 12.00
N GLU A 408 -34.37 -10.58 13.31
CA GLU A 408 -35.70 -10.60 13.97
C GLU A 408 -35.99 -9.40 14.91
N GLY A 409 -35.20 -8.31 14.91
CA GLY A 409 -35.33 -7.18 15.85
C GLY A 409 -34.83 -5.81 15.34
N ASP A 410 -34.89 -4.77 16.18
CA ASP A 410 -34.63 -3.34 15.84
C ASP A 410 -33.23 -3.09 15.21
N ASP A 411 -33.22 -2.25 14.17
CA ASP A 411 -32.26 -2.24 13.05
C ASP A 411 -30.87 -1.60 13.28
N PHE A 412 -30.54 -1.15 14.50
CA PHE A 412 -29.22 -0.57 14.79
C PHE A 412 -28.14 -1.58 15.18
N GLU A 413 -28.51 -2.84 15.42
CA GLU A 413 -27.57 -3.91 15.77
C GLU A 413 -27.19 -4.78 14.57
N ASN A 414 -27.68 -4.47 13.37
CA ASN A 414 -27.36 -5.23 12.16
C ASN A 414 -25.88 -5.05 11.79
N PRO A 415 -25.07 -6.14 11.76
CA PRO A 415 -23.64 -6.06 11.45
C PRO A 415 -23.37 -5.39 10.09
N VAL A 416 -24.26 -5.55 9.12
CA VAL A 416 -24.08 -5.01 7.76
C VAL A 416 -24.36 -3.51 7.71
N THR A 417 -25.42 -3.03 8.37
CA THR A 417 -25.68 -1.59 8.56
C THR A 417 -24.54 -0.92 9.32
N MET A 418 -23.98 -1.59 10.31
CA MET A 418 -22.82 -1.12 11.06
C MET A 418 -21.53 -1.07 10.24
N MET A 419 -21.34 -2.01 9.32
CA MET A 419 -20.26 -1.97 8.33
C MET A 419 -20.42 -0.76 7.40
N ALA A 420 -21.62 -0.50 6.88
CA ALA A 420 -21.91 0.66 6.05
C ALA A 420 -21.54 1.97 6.78
N ALA A 421 -21.98 2.12 8.04
CA ALA A 421 -21.66 3.26 8.88
C ALA A 421 -20.15 3.43 9.11
N THR A 422 -19.43 2.33 9.31
CA THR A 422 -17.97 2.33 9.52
C THR A 422 -17.22 2.78 8.28
N VAL A 423 -17.62 2.31 7.09
CA VAL A 423 -17.00 2.73 5.81
C VAL A 423 -17.25 4.21 5.55
N ILE A 424 -18.46 4.70 5.84
CA ILE A 424 -18.81 6.12 5.74
C ILE A 424 -17.94 6.97 6.68
N ALA A 425 -17.87 6.62 7.97
CA ALA A 425 -17.08 7.35 8.95
C ALA A 425 -15.57 7.37 8.60
N LEU A 426 -15.07 6.28 8.02
CA LEU A 426 -13.70 6.20 7.54
C LEU A 426 -13.45 7.12 6.33
N ALA A 427 -14.37 7.14 5.37
CA ALA A 427 -14.29 8.02 4.20
C ALA A 427 -14.33 9.51 4.61
N GLU A 428 -15.18 9.88 5.58
CA GLU A 428 -15.24 11.23 6.11
C GLU A 428 -13.95 11.63 6.84
N LYS A 429 -13.43 10.73 7.69
CA LYS A 429 -12.16 10.95 8.40
C LYS A 429 -10.99 11.20 7.45
N THR A 430 -11.01 10.57 6.27
CA THR A 430 -9.99 10.74 5.24
C THR A 430 -10.31 11.82 4.21
N LYS A 431 -11.47 12.49 4.34
CA LYS A 431 -11.97 13.53 3.43
C LYS A 431 -12.19 13.04 1.99
N LEU A 432 -12.59 11.79 1.83
CA LEU A 432 -13.03 11.26 0.53
C LEU A 432 -14.46 11.74 0.23
N PRO A 433 -14.78 12.12 -1.03
CA PRO A 433 -16.15 12.45 -1.42
C PRO A 433 -17.05 11.21 -1.26
N VAL A 434 -17.98 11.26 -0.31
CA VAL A 434 -18.87 10.14 0.02
C VAL A 434 -20.31 10.61 0.18
N ILE A 435 -21.20 9.98 -0.58
CA ILE A 435 -22.66 10.09 -0.47
C ILE A 435 -23.22 8.78 0.08
N SER A 436 -24.19 8.85 0.99
CA SER A 436 -24.80 7.66 1.55
C SER A 436 -26.27 7.80 1.88
N TYR A 437 -26.96 6.67 1.99
CA TYR A 437 -28.34 6.63 2.43
C TYR A 437 -28.71 5.26 3.06
N PHE A 438 -29.50 5.30 4.13
CA PHE A 438 -30.03 4.12 4.82
C PHE A 438 -31.54 3.98 4.54
N CYS A 439 -31.93 2.98 3.74
CA CYS A 439 -33.29 2.80 3.18
C CYS A 439 -34.32 2.15 4.11
N GLU A 440 -33.97 1.86 5.37
CA GLU A 440 -34.82 1.16 6.35
C GLU A 440 -36.21 1.82 6.52
N LEU A 441 -37.28 1.02 6.42
CA LEU A 441 -38.67 1.46 6.55
C LEU A 441 -39.19 1.22 7.97
N ARG A 442 -39.31 2.27 8.80
CA ARG A 442 -39.69 2.12 10.22
C ARG A 442 -41.19 1.85 10.38
N ARG A 443 -41.56 0.99 11.34
CA ARG A 443 -42.97 0.75 11.70
C ARG A 443 -43.59 2.02 12.30
N GLY A 444 -44.63 2.54 11.64
CA GLY A 444 -45.40 3.69 12.13
C GLY A 444 -44.93 5.05 11.60
N GLU A 445 -44.02 5.07 10.62
CA GLU A 445 -43.64 6.30 9.90
C GLU A 445 -44.88 6.90 9.20
N LYS A 446 -45.13 8.20 9.40
CA LYS A 446 -46.29 8.87 8.79
C LYS A 446 -46.01 9.09 7.31
N LEU A 447 -46.81 8.46 6.46
CA LEU A 447 -46.82 8.74 5.02
C LEU A 447 -47.20 10.20 4.78
N ARG A 448 -46.57 10.82 3.79
CA ARG A 448 -46.99 12.13 3.29
C ARG A 448 -48.35 12.01 2.63
N ASP A 449 -49.13 13.09 2.67
CA ASP A 449 -50.43 13.15 2.00
C ASP A 449 -50.27 12.90 0.49
N GLY A 450 -50.77 11.76 0.01
CA GLY A 450 -50.62 11.31 -1.38
C GLY A 450 -51.12 9.88 -1.59
N ASN A 451 -51.28 9.47 -2.85
CA ASN A 451 -51.73 8.12 -3.25
C ASN A 451 -50.59 7.10 -3.43
N ASP A 452 -49.33 7.50 -3.21
CA ASP A 452 -48.15 6.68 -3.46
C ASP A 452 -47.85 5.71 -2.29
N THR A 453 -47.29 4.54 -2.59
CA THR A 453 -46.91 3.54 -1.58
C THR A 453 -45.75 4.03 -0.70
N MET A 454 -45.56 3.38 0.46
CA MET A 454 -44.47 3.71 1.38
C MET A 454 -43.09 3.55 0.72
N GLU A 455 -42.95 2.48 -0.07
CA GLU A 455 -41.77 2.13 -0.86
C GLU A 455 -41.51 3.15 -1.98
N ALA A 456 -42.57 3.65 -2.63
CA ALA A 456 -42.47 4.71 -3.64
C ALA A 456 -41.98 6.04 -3.03
N GLN A 457 -42.50 6.42 -1.86
CA GLN A 457 -42.04 7.63 -1.15
C GLN A 457 -40.58 7.48 -0.68
N ALA A 458 -40.19 6.31 -0.18
CA ALA A 458 -38.82 6.03 0.25
C ALA A 458 -37.82 6.00 -0.90
N MET A 459 -38.24 5.52 -2.08
CA MET A 459 -37.43 5.53 -3.30
C MET A 459 -37.14 6.96 -3.79
N LEU A 460 -38.13 7.86 -3.75
CA LEU A 460 -37.92 9.28 -4.05
C LEU A 460 -37.01 9.95 -3.01
N SER A 461 -37.18 9.58 -1.73
CA SER A 461 -36.35 10.08 -0.63
C SER A 461 -34.87 9.74 -0.85
N LEU A 462 -34.56 8.52 -1.26
CA LEU A 462 -33.20 8.08 -1.62
C LEU A 462 -32.60 8.94 -2.74
N VAL A 463 -33.29 9.09 -3.88
CA VAL A 463 -32.76 9.82 -5.04
C VAL A 463 -32.56 11.30 -4.71
N TYR A 464 -33.50 11.93 -4.02
CA TYR A 464 -33.39 13.34 -3.63
C TYR A 464 -32.27 13.56 -2.60
N ALA A 465 -32.04 12.62 -1.70
CA ALA A 465 -30.91 12.66 -0.76
C ALA A 465 -29.56 12.55 -1.47
N LEU A 466 -29.43 11.69 -2.50
CA LEU A 466 -28.20 11.58 -3.29
C LEU A 466 -27.94 12.87 -4.09
N ILE A 467 -28.97 13.43 -4.73
CA ILE A 467 -28.89 14.72 -5.44
C ILE A 467 -28.40 15.82 -4.49
N ARG A 468 -28.97 15.92 -3.28
CA ARG A 468 -28.55 16.96 -2.32
C ARG A 468 -27.12 16.79 -1.84
N GLN A 469 -26.68 15.58 -1.57
CA GLN A 469 -25.30 15.33 -1.18
C GLN A 469 -24.31 15.64 -2.31
N LEU A 470 -24.68 15.44 -3.58
CA LEU A 470 -23.83 15.82 -4.71
C LEU A 470 -23.69 17.34 -4.86
N ILE A 471 -24.77 18.07 -4.61
CA ILE A 471 -24.73 19.54 -4.62
C ILE A 471 -23.81 20.06 -3.52
N GLU A 472 -23.78 19.42 -2.35
CA GLU A 472 -22.84 19.75 -1.27
C GLU A 472 -21.36 19.49 -1.64
N LEU A 473 -21.11 18.67 -2.67
CA LEU A 473 -19.78 18.34 -3.18
C LEU A 473 -19.36 19.18 -4.41
N LEU A 474 -20.23 20.04 -4.95
CA LEU A 474 -19.92 20.90 -6.10
C LEU A 474 -18.87 21.98 -5.76
N LEU A 475 -18.16 22.43 -6.79
CA LEU A 475 -17.25 23.57 -6.70
C LEU A 475 -18.01 24.88 -6.45
N PRO A 476 -17.41 25.89 -5.77
CA PRO A 476 -18.06 27.16 -5.46
C PRO A 476 -18.63 27.92 -6.67
N SER A 477 -17.95 27.86 -7.82
CA SER A 477 -18.44 28.34 -9.12
C SER A 477 -18.23 27.25 -10.17
N LEU A 478 -19.21 27.10 -11.07
CA LEU A 478 -19.24 26.07 -12.10
C LEU A 478 -19.72 26.67 -13.44
N GLU A 479 -18.90 26.53 -14.48
CA GLU A 479 -19.30 26.78 -15.87
C GLU A 479 -19.66 25.45 -16.53
N THR A 480 -20.89 25.29 -17.00
CA THR A 480 -21.34 24.01 -17.60
C THR A 480 -22.43 24.19 -18.66
N SER A 481 -22.45 23.30 -19.64
CA SER A 481 -23.52 23.17 -20.64
C SER A 481 -24.73 22.39 -20.11
N ILE A 482 -24.59 21.76 -18.94
CA ILE A 482 -25.67 21.05 -18.25
C ILE A 482 -26.57 22.10 -17.58
N ASP A 483 -27.86 22.07 -17.88
CA ASP A 483 -28.84 22.94 -17.23
C ASP A 483 -28.98 22.57 -15.74
N ILE A 484 -28.54 23.45 -14.84
CA ILE A 484 -28.72 23.32 -13.38
C ILE A 484 -29.52 24.52 -12.85
N SER A 485 -30.44 25.04 -13.68
CA SER A 485 -31.28 26.18 -13.31
C SER A 485 -32.31 25.84 -12.24
N GLU A 486 -32.81 26.88 -11.58
CA GLU A 486 -33.89 26.78 -10.60
C GLU A 486 -35.14 26.08 -11.17
N GLY A 487 -35.42 26.26 -12.46
CA GLY A 487 -36.55 25.61 -13.15
C GLY A 487 -36.45 24.09 -13.16
N ARG A 488 -35.23 23.53 -13.27
CA ARG A 488 -34.98 22.09 -13.28
C ARG A 488 -35.22 21.45 -11.91
N PHE A 489 -34.86 22.15 -10.82
CA PHE A 489 -35.16 21.68 -9.46
C PHE A 489 -36.64 21.84 -9.09
N LYS A 490 -37.28 22.94 -9.52
CA LYS A 490 -38.73 23.17 -9.31
C LYS A 490 -39.61 22.11 -9.95
N ALA A 491 -39.13 21.46 -11.02
CA ALA A 491 -39.83 20.36 -11.66
C ALA A 491 -39.90 19.09 -10.79
N LEU A 492 -39.03 18.95 -9.78
CA LEU A 492 -39.02 17.83 -8.84
C LEU A 492 -40.01 18.11 -7.70
N ASN A 493 -41.19 17.48 -7.78
CA ASN A 493 -42.32 17.75 -6.90
C ASN A 493 -42.59 16.65 -5.86
N GLY A 494 -41.71 15.65 -5.77
CA GLY A 494 -41.87 14.53 -4.86
C GLY A 494 -42.93 13.49 -5.27
N SER A 495 -43.31 13.45 -6.55
CA SER A 495 -44.11 12.38 -7.14
C SER A 495 -43.27 11.54 -8.11
N LEU A 496 -43.58 10.24 -8.21
CA LEU A 496 -42.97 9.33 -9.19
C LEU A 496 -43.17 9.78 -10.65
N GLY A 497 -44.16 10.65 -10.92
CA GLY A 497 -44.31 11.29 -12.23
C GLY A 497 -43.13 12.18 -12.65
N THR A 498 -42.24 12.52 -11.72
CA THR A 498 -41.01 13.31 -11.96
C THR A 498 -39.72 12.48 -11.93
N TRP A 499 -39.85 11.16 -11.95
CA TRP A 499 -38.72 10.23 -11.80
C TRP A 499 -37.65 10.37 -12.88
N SER A 500 -38.06 10.52 -14.14
CA SER A 500 -37.11 10.65 -15.26
C SER A 500 -36.32 11.95 -15.17
N GLN A 501 -36.94 13.03 -14.69
CA GLN A 501 -36.25 14.29 -14.42
C GLN A 501 -35.27 14.16 -13.25
N ALA A 502 -35.66 13.47 -12.18
CA ALA A 502 -34.81 13.26 -11.00
C ALA A 502 -33.57 12.41 -11.32
N THR A 503 -33.75 11.31 -12.06
CA THR A 503 -32.67 10.40 -12.45
C THR A 503 -31.72 10.98 -13.49
N ALA A 504 -32.24 11.78 -14.44
CA ALA A 504 -31.42 12.55 -15.35
C ALA A 504 -30.56 13.59 -14.61
N LEU A 505 -31.15 14.30 -13.64
CA LEU A 505 -30.41 15.26 -12.82
C LEU A 505 -29.33 14.59 -11.95
N LEU A 506 -29.63 13.44 -11.35
CA LEU A 506 -28.66 12.64 -10.59
C LEU A 506 -27.47 12.23 -11.46
N THR A 507 -27.73 11.80 -12.70
CA THR A 507 -26.69 11.39 -13.66
C THR A 507 -25.81 12.58 -14.06
N ASP A 508 -26.44 13.70 -14.39
CA ASP A 508 -25.76 14.93 -14.80
C ASP A 508 -24.89 15.50 -13.68
N LEU A 509 -25.41 15.56 -12.44
CA LEU A 509 -24.64 15.99 -11.27
C LEU A 509 -23.45 15.06 -10.98
N GLY A 510 -23.62 13.75 -11.17
CA GLY A 510 -22.52 12.79 -11.10
C GLY A 510 -21.44 13.04 -12.16
N GLY A 511 -21.83 13.46 -13.36
CA GLY A 511 -20.92 13.83 -14.44
C GLY A 511 -20.08 15.09 -14.17
N LEU A 512 -20.52 15.95 -13.25
CA LEU A 512 -19.86 17.19 -12.88
C LEU A 512 -18.86 17.03 -11.72
N MET A 513 -18.78 15.83 -11.13
CA MET A 513 -17.85 15.57 -10.03
C MET A 513 -16.41 15.46 -10.55
N PRO A 514 -15.43 16.16 -9.92
CA PRO A 514 -14.03 16.17 -10.37
C PRO A 514 -13.26 14.86 -10.09
N GLY A 515 -13.92 13.82 -9.54
CA GLY A 515 -13.34 12.53 -9.22
C GLY A 515 -14.39 11.50 -8.79
N PRO A 516 -14.02 10.22 -8.57
CA PRO A 516 -14.97 9.17 -8.23
C PRO A 516 -15.59 9.41 -6.85
N VAL A 517 -16.92 9.42 -6.80
CA VAL A 517 -17.70 9.57 -5.56
C VAL A 517 -18.05 8.20 -5.01
N LEU A 518 -17.77 7.97 -3.72
CA LEU A 518 -18.22 6.77 -3.00
C LEU A 518 -19.72 6.88 -2.74
N CYS A 519 -20.51 5.96 -3.27
CA CYS A 519 -21.95 5.89 -3.06
C CYS A 519 -22.29 4.64 -2.22
N ILE A 520 -22.71 4.84 -0.97
CA ILE A 520 -22.95 3.76 -0.01
C ILE A 520 -24.44 3.71 0.33
N ILE A 521 -25.13 2.64 -0.06
CA ILE A 521 -26.58 2.50 0.18
C ILE A 521 -26.84 1.22 0.98
N ASP A 522 -27.47 1.38 2.14
CA ASP A 522 -27.89 0.27 3.00
C ASP A 522 -29.41 0.03 2.91
N GLY A 523 -29.82 -1.23 2.90
CA GLY A 523 -31.23 -1.61 2.93
C GLY A 523 -31.95 -1.52 1.59
N PHE A 524 -31.24 -1.63 0.46
CA PHE A 524 -31.82 -1.43 -0.88
C PHE A 524 -33.04 -2.33 -1.18
N HIS A 525 -33.07 -3.54 -0.62
CA HIS A 525 -34.16 -4.50 -0.71
C HIS A 525 -35.46 -4.08 0.00
N TRP A 526 -35.45 -3.10 0.89
CA TRP A 526 -36.67 -2.59 1.53
C TRP A 526 -37.54 -1.77 0.58
N LEU A 527 -36.95 -1.27 -0.50
CA LEU A 527 -37.65 -0.44 -1.50
C LEU A 527 -38.39 -1.28 -2.55
N THR A 528 -38.43 -2.61 -2.42
CA THR A 528 -39.07 -3.49 -3.40
C THR A 528 -40.56 -3.64 -3.15
N ASP A 529 -41.37 -3.01 -3.99
CA ASP A 529 -42.81 -3.21 -4.15
C ASP A 529 -43.21 -3.34 -5.63
N ARG A 530 -44.36 -3.96 -5.90
CA ARG A 530 -44.91 -4.14 -7.27
C ARG A 530 -45.02 -2.83 -8.05
N GLY A 531 -45.20 -1.69 -7.38
CA GLY A 531 -45.27 -0.38 -8.01
C GLY A 531 -43.91 0.27 -8.31
N THR A 532 -42.81 -0.27 -7.79
CA THR A 532 -41.48 0.38 -7.75
C THR A 532 -40.38 -0.32 -8.57
N ASP A 533 -40.62 -1.54 -9.04
CA ASP A 533 -39.61 -2.39 -9.70
C ASP A 533 -38.90 -1.72 -10.90
N ASN A 534 -39.66 -1.04 -11.76
CA ASN A 534 -39.10 -0.35 -12.93
C ASN A 534 -38.17 0.80 -12.53
N TYR A 535 -38.55 1.54 -11.48
CA TYR A 535 -37.77 2.66 -10.96
C TYR A 535 -36.49 2.18 -10.26
N LEU A 536 -36.56 1.07 -9.49
CA LEU A 536 -35.39 0.43 -8.90
C LEU A 536 -34.36 0.00 -9.95
N SER A 537 -34.85 -0.57 -11.07
CA SER A 537 -34.03 -0.98 -12.21
C SER A 537 -33.32 0.20 -12.86
N ASP A 538 -34.02 1.33 -13.05
CA ASP A 538 -33.42 2.53 -13.63
C ASP A 538 -32.37 3.16 -12.71
N LEU A 539 -32.60 3.19 -11.40
CA LEU A 539 -31.60 3.66 -10.44
C LEU A 539 -30.35 2.76 -10.43
N LEU A 540 -30.52 1.43 -10.49
CA LEU A 540 -29.40 0.49 -10.56
C LEU A 540 -28.55 0.68 -11.83
N LYS A 541 -29.16 1.01 -12.98
CA LYS A 541 -28.41 1.33 -14.20
C LYS A 541 -27.52 2.57 -14.02
N ILE A 542 -28.03 3.59 -13.34
CA ILE A 542 -27.28 4.82 -13.06
C ILE A 542 -26.12 4.54 -12.09
N LEU A 543 -26.39 3.78 -11.02
CA LEU A 543 -25.39 3.38 -10.04
C LEU A 543 -24.29 2.47 -10.65
N ARG A 544 -24.62 1.65 -11.64
CA ARG A 544 -23.67 0.82 -12.40
C ARG A 544 -22.90 1.57 -13.48
N GLY A 545 -23.25 2.83 -13.76
CA GLY A 545 -22.60 3.62 -14.80
C GLY A 545 -21.18 4.05 -14.44
N ASP A 546 -20.47 4.65 -15.40
CA ASP A 546 -19.01 4.80 -15.32
C ASP A 546 -18.48 5.89 -14.36
N LYS A 547 -19.32 6.38 -13.45
CA LYS A 547 -19.06 7.59 -12.65
C LYS A 547 -18.94 7.31 -11.16
N TRP A 548 -19.41 6.16 -10.70
CA TRP A 548 -19.61 5.89 -9.28
C TRP A 548 -18.79 4.72 -8.79
N LYS A 549 -18.44 4.78 -7.50
CA LYS A 549 -17.94 3.62 -6.77
C LYS A 549 -19.00 3.23 -5.75
N VAL A 550 -19.74 2.18 -6.05
CA VAL A 550 -21.00 1.87 -5.35
C VAL A 550 -20.82 0.67 -4.41
N LEU A 551 -21.26 0.83 -3.17
CA LEU A 551 -21.34 -0.24 -2.18
C LEU A 551 -22.79 -0.39 -1.72
N LEU A 552 -23.40 -1.53 -2.03
CA LEU A 552 -24.78 -1.86 -1.67
C LEU A 552 -24.80 -2.90 -0.55
N PHE A 553 -25.68 -2.69 0.42
CA PHE A 553 -25.88 -3.59 1.55
C PHE A 553 -27.35 -4.06 1.64
N THR A 554 -27.57 -5.37 1.81
CA THR A 554 -28.90 -5.97 1.99
C THR A 554 -28.92 -7.04 3.08
N THR A 555 -30.10 -7.38 3.61
CA THR A 555 -30.30 -8.47 4.58
C THR A 555 -31.23 -9.55 4.03
N ALA A 556 -30.97 -10.82 4.35
CA ALA A 556 -31.83 -11.92 3.95
C ALA A 556 -33.20 -11.86 4.63
N ILE A 557 -34.29 -12.20 3.91
CA ILE A 557 -35.67 -12.14 4.43
C ILE A 557 -36.10 -13.53 4.94
N ILE A 558 -36.58 -13.62 6.19
CA ILE A 558 -37.19 -14.86 6.73
C ILE A 558 -38.50 -15.17 6.00
N GLN A 559 -38.57 -16.30 5.28
CA GLN A 559 -39.85 -16.85 4.81
C GLN A 559 -40.65 -17.33 6.02
N LYS A 560 -41.69 -16.59 6.41
CA LYS A 560 -42.77 -17.17 7.24
C LYS A 560 -43.58 -18.09 6.34
N ASP A 561 -43.43 -19.40 6.54
CA ASP A 561 -44.31 -20.40 5.97
C ASP A 561 -45.77 -20.04 6.24
N SER A 562 -46.52 -19.80 5.16
CA SER A 562 -47.97 -19.66 5.18
C SER A 562 -48.60 -21.03 5.46
N GLY A 563 -48.69 -21.38 6.74
CA GLY A 563 -49.44 -22.54 7.22
C GLY A 563 -50.93 -22.41 6.91
N ALA A 564 -51.45 -23.35 6.12
CA ALA A 564 -52.87 -23.57 5.94
C ALA A 564 -53.55 -23.97 7.28
N LYS A 565 -54.75 -23.43 7.50
CA LYS A 565 -55.59 -23.53 8.70
C LYS A 565 -55.92 -24.96 9.14
N ALA A 566 -55.96 -25.19 10.46
CA ALA A 566 -57.04 -25.93 11.15
C ALA A 566 -57.04 -25.69 12.68
N GLY A 567 -58.18 -25.29 13.24
CA GLY A 567 -58.64 -25.79 14.56
C GLY A 567 -58.55 -24.90 15.81
N SER A 568 -59.47 -23.92 15.92
CA SER A 568 -60.32 -23.61 17.09
C SER A 568 -59.77 -23.58 18.55
N VAL A 569 -59.93 -22.45 19.24
CA VAL A 569 -60.93 -22.18 20.32
C VAL A 569 -60.44 -20.98 21.16
N SER A 570 -61.22 -19.89 21.18
CA SER A 570 -61.25 -18.89 22.26
C SER A 570 -62.42 -19.23 23.20
N PRO A 571 -62.45 -18.81 24.49
CA PRO A 571 -63.08 -17.50 24.78
C PRO A 571 -62.70 -16.74 26.10
N ILE A 572 -62.84 -15.40 26.07
CA ILE A 572 -63.45 -14.50 27.11
C ILE A 572 -62.62 -14.25 28.42
N GLU A 573 -62.49 -13.09 29.11
CA GLU A 573 -63.32 -11.88 29.33
C GLU A 573 -62.52 -10.66 29.87
N ARG A 574 -62.88 -9.48 29.34
CA ARG A 574 -63.11 -8.11 29.88
C ARG A 574 -62.60 -7.55 31.26
N CYS A 575 -62.21 -6.28 31.13
CA CYS A 575 -62.65 -5.03 31.82
C CYS A 575 -62.08 -4.57 33.18
N GLY A 576 -61.66 -3.30 33.20
CA GLY A 576 -61.69 -2.40 34.36
C GLY A 576 -60.83 -1.14 34.16
N GLY A 577 -61.45 0.03 33.93
CA GLY A 577 -60.76 1.33 33.85
C GLY A 577 -61.24 2.34 34.89
N ARG A 578 -60.48 3.45 35.07
CA ARG A 578 -60.85 4.84 35.47
C ARG A 578 -59.57 5.62 35.86
N THR A 579 -59.15 6.67 35.12
CA THR A 579 -59.37 8.15 35.33
C THR A 579 -58.84 8.69 36.68
N ARG A 580 -58.23 9.87 36.86
CA ARG A 580 -57.83 11.06 36.07
C ARG A 580 -57.01 11.98 37.01
N GLU A 581 -56.57 13.14 36.47
CA GLU A 581 -56.16 14.42 37.13
C GLU A 581 -54.66 14.72 37.20
N HIS A 582 -54.17 15.96 37.01
CA HIS A 582 -54.57 17.12 36.20
C HIS A 582 -53.42 18.15 36.26
N GLN A 583 -53.23 18.86 35.14
CA GLN A 583 -52.90 20.29 35.03
C GLN A 583 -51.46 20.85 34.95
N SER A 584 -51.39 21.76 33.99
CA SER A 584 -50.32 22.47 33.30
C SER A 584 -49.78 23.73 33.99
N SER A 585 -48.57 24.10 33.55
CA SER A 585 -48.10 25.44 33.12
C SER A 585 -47.85 26.59 34.12
N ALA A 586 -46.61 27.09 34.02
CA ALA A 586 -46.24 28.48 33.69
C ALA A 586 -45.74 29.46 34.80
N ILE A 587 -44.45 29.84 34.63
CA ILE A 587 -43.90 31.22 34.52
C ILE A 587 -43.28 31.93 35.76
N LEU A 588 -41.97 32.21 35.58
CA LEU A 588 -41.09 33.33 36.00
C LEU A 588 -40.75 33.67 37.48
N SER A 589 -39.43 33.76 37.69
CA SER A 589 -38.66 34.91 38.26
C SER A 589 -37.85 34.72 39.57
N SER A 590 -36.53 34.95 39.42
CA SER A 590 -35.59 35.76 40.23
C SER A 590 -35.24 35.47 41.72
N PHE A 591 -33.92 35.29 41.92
CA PHE A 591 -33.00 35.89 42.92
C PHE A 591 -33.01 35.48 44.42
N ASN A 592 -31.88 34.86 44.82
CA ASN A 592 -30.95 35.12 45.94
C ASN A 592 -31.47 35.44 47.37
N PHE A 593 -30.98 34.72 48.40
CA PHE A 593 -29.93 35.14 49.39
C PHE A 593 -29.78 34.12 50.56
N THR A 594 -28.52 33.84 50.93
CA THR A 594 -27.92 33.52 52.27
C THR A 594 -28.59 32.59 53.28
N SER A 595 -27.94 31.50 53.71
CA SER A 595 -26.88 31.35 54.75
C SER A 595 -27.39 31.19 56.18
N THR A 596 -27.07 30.04 56.81
CA THR A 596 -26.48 29.81 58.15
C THR A 596 -26.71 28.33 58.55
N SER A 597 -25.67 27.48 58.63
CA SER A 597 -24.77 27.23 59.79
C SER A 597 -25.47 26.42 60.91
N LEU A 598 -24.95 25.33 61.51
CA LEU A 598 -23.73 24.53 61.40
C LEU A 598 -23.90 23.32 62.34
N SER A 599 -23.53 22.10 61.93
CA SER A 599 -22.82 21.13 62.80
C SER A 599 -22.20 19.99 61.97
N LYS A 600 -20.86 19.97 61.98
CA LYS A 600 -19.87 19.06 61.34
C LYS A 600 -19.74 17.70 62.10
N PRO A 601 -18.86 16.74 61.72
CA PRO A 601 -17.83 16.76 60.65
C PRO A 601 -17.74 15.48 59.77
N LYS A 602 -17.19 15.60 58.55
CA LYS A 602 -16.35 14.56 57.89
C LYS A 602 -15.48 15.16 56.78
N MET A 603 -14.17 14.85 56.88
CA MET A 603 -13.08 14.78 55.88
C MET A 603 -12.97 15.82 54.75
N ARG A 604 -11.83 16.52 54.71
CA ARG A 604 -11.29 17.18 53.51
C ARG A 604 -9.75 17.19 53.52
N PHE A 605 -9.22 17.28 52.29
CA PHE A 605 -7.86 17.56 51.83
C PHE A 605 -6.93 16.38 51.52
N PHE A 606 -6.87 16.01 50.23
CA PHE A 606 -5.62 15.87 49.44
C PHE A 606 -6.01 15.63 47.96
N TRP A 607 -6.35 16.70 47.22
CA TRP A 607 -6.53 16.67 45.76
C TRP A 607 -5.92 17.94 45.18
N LEU A 608 -4.62 17.88 44.89
CA LEU A 608 -3.97 18.78 43.92
C LEU A 608 -2.65 18.24 43.37
N ASP A 609 -2.12 17.13 43.89
CA ASP A 609 -0.87 16.52 43.39
C ASP A 609 -1.05 15.33 42.41
N VAL A 610 -2.29 14.88 42.14
CA VAL A 610 -2.53 13.73 41.24
C VAL A 610 -2.78 14.16 39.78
N GLY A 611 -3.17 15.42 39.54
CA GLY A 611 -3.45 15.94 38.20
C GLY A 611 -2.21 16.14 37.31
N LEU A 612 -1.04 16.43 37.91
CA LEU A 612 0.20 16.66 37.18
C LEU A 612 0.96 15.37 36.84
N ALA A 613 0.79 14.29 37.61
CA ALA A 613 1.43 13.00 37.34
C ALA A 613 0.72 12.20 36.22
N VAL A 614 -0.60 12.35 36.09
CA VAL A 614 -1.40 11.64 35.07
C VAL A 614 -1.28 12.30 33.70
N PHE A 615 -1.14 13.63 33.62
CA PHE A 615 -0.85 14.32 32.37
C PHE A 615 0.57 14.01 31.84
N ALA A 616 1.57 13.90 32.73
CA ALA A 616 2.93 13.49 32.35
C ALA A 616 2.98 12.04 31.83
N SER A 617 2.13 11.14 32.35
CA SER A 617 2.07 9.73 31.96
C SER A 617 1.33 9.51 30.64
N LEU A 618 0.30 10.31 30.33
CA LEU A 618 -0.46 10.24 29.08
C LEU A 618 0.27 10.90 27.90
N VAL A 619 1.06 11.95 28.16
CA VAL A 619 1.98 12.53 27.15
C VAL A 619 3.13 11.55 26.85
N ALA A 620 3.62 10.79 27.83
CA ALA A 620 4.64 9.75 27.62
C ALA A 620 4.11 8.50 26.87
N ALA A 621 2.84 8.15 27.03
CA ALA A 621 2.21 7.01 26.34
C ALA A 621 1.86 7.33 24.86
N SER A 622 1.48 8.58 24.56
CA SER A 622 1.28 9.06 23.18
C SER A 622 2.59 9.10 22.37
N GLN A 623 3.74 9.36 23.02
CA GLN A 623 5.04 9.36 22.34
C GLN A 623 5.59 7.96 22.02
N ASN A 624 5.11 6.90 22.67
CA ASN A 624 5.60 5.53 22.42
C ASN A 624 4.88 4.79 21.28
N HIS A 625 3.69 5.22 20.84
CA HIS A 625 3.02 4.62 19.67
C HIS A 625 3.50 5.19 18.32
N HIS A 626 4.11 6.38 18.29
CA HIS A 626 4.75 6.95 17.09
C HIS A 626 6.18 6.43 16.85
N ARG A 627 6.72 5.59 17.73
CA ARG A 627 8.12 5.16 17.71
C ARG A 627 8.39 3.91 16.85
N ALA A 628 7.35 3.25 16.33
CA ALA A 628 7.49 2.02 15.53
C ALA A 628 7.64 2.27 14.01
N ASP A 629 7.35 3.49 13.53
CA ASP A 629 7.44 3.89 12.10
C ASP A 629 8.63 4.80 11.79
N ARG A 630 9.35 5.24 12.82
CA ARG A 630 10.45 6.21 12.72
C ARG A 630 11.70 5.63 13.35
N LEU A 631 12.80 5.63 12.60
CA LEU A 631 14.09 5.09 13.05
C LEU A 631 15.11 6.22 13.13
N THR A 632 15.69 6.42 14.31
CA THR A 632 16.75 7.39 14.52
C THR A 632 18.11 6.72 14.52
N VAL A 633 19.05 7.26 13.75
CA VAL A 633 20.44 6.82 13.67
C VAL A 633 21.38 7.97 14.05
N ASN A 634 22.47 7.66 14.74
CA ASN A 634 23.44 8.68 15.14
C ASN A 634 24.45 8.90 14.02
N THR A 635 24.70 10.15 13.65
CA THR A 635 25.69 10.54 12.65
C THR A 635 26.58 11.66 13.19
N THR A 636 27.63 12.00 12.44
CA THR A 636 28.49 13.18 12.67
C THR A 636 27.75 14.51 12.55
N ASN A 637 26.53 14.51 11.97
CA ASN A 637 25.65 15.68 11.87
C ASN A 637 24.52 15.65 12.92
N GLY A 638 24.67 14.81 13.95
CA GLY A 638 23.68 14.61 14.99
C GLY A 638 22.74 13.43 14.69
N PRO A 639 21.72 13.23 15.51
CA PRO A 639 20.74 12.17 15.31
C PRO A 639 19.86 12.45 14.08
N ILE A 640 19.75 11.50 13.15
CA ILE A 640 18.91 11.61 11.96
C ILE A 640 17.75 10.64 12.08
N THR A 641 16.52 11.13 11.97
CA THR A 641 15.31 10.32 12.07
C THR A 641 14.68 10.14 10.71
N GLY A 642 14.65 8.90 10.21
CA GLY A 642 13.94 8.50 8.99
C GLY A 642 12.58 7.88 9.31
N HIS A 643 11.90 7.43 8.26
CA HIS A 643 10.57 6.82 8.35
C HIS A 643 10.41 5.68 7.33
N LEU A 644 9.38 4.84 7.50
CA LEU A 644 9.11 3.76 6.55
C LEU A 644 8.75 4.28 5.16
N ALA A 645 9.33 3.67 4.13
CA ALA A 645 9.05 4.02 2.74
C ALA A 645 7.65 3.55 2.31
N SER A 646 6.93 4.41 1.58
CA SER A 646 5.62 4.05 1.00
C SER A 646 5.77 2.99 -0.10
N ASN A 647 4.91 1.97 -0.10
CA ASN A 647 4.96 0.82 -1.02
C ASN A 647 6.23 -0.07 -0.91
N ALA A 648 7.01 0.08 0.17
CA ALA A 648 8.17 -0.77 0.48
C ALA A 648 8.30 -0.90 2.02
N SER A 649 7.39 -1.66 2.64
CA SER A 649 7.13 -1.65 4.10
C SER A 649 8.27 -2.15 5.00
N VAL A 650 9.35 -2.67 4.42
CA VAL A 650 10.56 -3.12 5.15
C VAL A 650 11.75 -2.18 4.98
N VAL A 651 11.60 -1.11 4.19
CA VAL A 651 12.65 -0.11 3.92
C VAL A 651 12.38 1.13 4.74
N ILE A 652 13.43 1.65 5.39
CA ILE A 652 13.44 2.98 5.99
C ILE A 652 14.08 3.94 4.99
N GLU A 653 13.43 5.08 4.77
CA GLU A 653 13.95 6.18 3.99
C GLU A 653 14.31 7.37 4.88
N TYR A 654 15.46 7.96 4.58
CA TYR A 654 15.99 9.16 5.20
C TYR A 654 16.26 10.17 4.09
N LEU A 655 15.40 11.17 3.96
CA LEU A 655 15.38 12.09 2.84
C LEU A 655 15.96 13.46 3.23
N GLY A 656 16.61 14.12 2.26
CA GLY A 656 17.07 15.50 2.39
C GLY A 656 18.14 15.75 3.44
N ILE A 657 19.01 14.79 3.75
CA ILE A 657 20.06 14.95 4.77
C ILE A 657 21.14 15.93 4.28
N PRO A 658 21.43 17.02 4.99
CA PRO A 658 22.51 17.93 4.61
C PRO A 658 23.88 17.28 4.84
N TYR A 659 24.68 17.15 3.78
CA TYR A 659 26.04 16.60 3.86
C TYR A 659 27.14 17.67 3.88
N ALA A 660 26.80 18.90 3.47
CA ALA A 660 27.67 20.07 3.47
C ALA A 660 26.87 21.31 3.92
N LYS A 661 27.58 22.41 4.23
CA LYS A 661 26.91 23.68 4.55
C LYS A 661 26.17 24.19 3.31
N PRO A 662 25.02 24.88 3.48
CA PRO A 662 24.33 25.53 2.38
C PRO A 662 25.27 26.45 1.59
N PRO A 663 25.41 26.30 0.26
CA PRO A 663 26.32 27.08 -0.57
C PRO A 663 25.73 28.46 -0.93
N VAL A 664 25.23 29.18 0.09
CA VAL A 664 24.58 30.50 -0.03
C VAL A 664 25.50 31.63 0.44
N GLY A 665 25.21 32.86 0.03
CA GLY A 665 25.98 34.05 0.43
C GLY A 665 27.47 33.90 0.07
N ASP A 666 28.36 34.02 1.06
CA ASP A 666 29.81 33.87 0.87
C ASP A 666 30.24 32.49 0.37
N LEU A 667 29.40 31.46 0.58
CA LEU A 667 29.65 30.10 0.10
C LEU A 667 29.16 29.87 -1.34
N ARG A 668 28.42 30.83 -1.92
CA ARG A 668 28.11 30.78 -3.35
C ARG A 668 29.40 30.85 -4.15
N PHE A 669 29.51 29.96 -5.13
CA PHE A 669 30.71 29.74 -5.94
C PHE A 669 31.98 29.33 -5.14
N ALA A 670 31.84 28.90 -3.89
CA ALA A 670 32.94 28.33 -3.11
C ALA A 670 32.89 26.79 -3.10
N PRO A 671 34.03 26.11 -2.86
CA PRO A 671 34.05 24.68 -2.55
C PRO A 671 33.11 24.31 -1.39
N PRO A 672 32.50 23.12 -1.39
CA PRO A 672 31.62 22.69 -0.30
C PRO A 672 32.37 22.64 1.03
N VAL A 673 31.76 23.19 2.07
CA VAL A 673 32.30 23.16 3.43
C VAL A 673 31.59 22.07 4.22
N GLN A 674 32.36 21.28 4.97
CA GLN A 674 31.79 20.24 5.82
C GLN A 674 30.78 20.83 6.82
N PHE A 675 29.63 20.17 6.94
CA PHE A 675 28.62 20.49 7.94
C PHE A 675 28.74 19.51 9.10
N THR A 676 28.67 20.02 10.33
CA THR A 676 28.64 19.25 11.57
C THR A 676 27.62 19.89 12.50
N SER A 677 26.79 19.09 13.13
CA SER A 677 25.74 19.56 14.05
C SER A 677 25.52 18.50 15.13
N ASN A 678 25.00 18.92 16.28
CA ASN A 678 24.51 18.00 17.31
C ASN A 678 22.97 17.98 17.36
N ALA A 679 22.30 18.81 16.55
CA ALA A 679 20.86 18.88 16.49
C ALA A 679 20.27 17.64 15.80
N SER A 680 19.07 17.23 16.23
CA SER A 680 18.35 16.17 15.54
C SER A 680 17.81 16.67 14.20
N TYR A 681 17.95 15.87 13.14
CA TYR A 681 17.39 16.14 11.83
C TYR A 681 16.21 15.21 11.52
N ASP A 682 15.10 15.77 11.06
CA ASP A 682 13.95 15.02 10.57
C ASP A 682 14.08 14.79 9.06
N ALA A 683 14.46 13.58 8.68
CA ALA A 683 14.72 13.19 7.30
C ALA A 683 13.45 12.64 6.63
N SER A 684 12.33 13.33 6.78
CA SER A 684 11.04 12.92 6.23
C SER A 684 10.71 13.50 4.85
N ASN A 685 11.42 14.53 4.40
CA ASN A 685 11.16 15.19 3.12
C ASN A 685 12.43 15.27 2.29
N PHE A 686 12.29 15.20 0.96
CA PHE A 686 13.39 15.52 0.05
C PHE A 686 13.89 16.95 0.28
N GLY A 687 15.20 17.14 0.12
CA GLY A 687 15.78 18.48 0.05
C GLY A 687 15.37 19.21 -1.23
N PHE A 688 15.65 20.50 -1.29
CA PHE A 688 15.42 21.30 -2.50
C PHE A 688 16.32 20.85 -3.64
N ASP A 689 15.80 20.97 -4.87
CA ASP A 689 16.62 20.83 -6.06
C ASP A 689 17.63 21.97 -6.14
N CYS A 690 18.83 21.69 -6.63
CA CYS A 690 19.76 22.77 -6.94
C CYS A 690 19.20 23.65 -8.08
N PRO A 691 19.57 24.94 -8.15
CA PRO A 691 19.08 25.83 -9.19
C PRO A 691 19.32 25.29 -10.59
N LEU A 692 18.25 25.13 -11.36
CA LEU A 692 18.28 24.59 -12.72
C LEU A 692 17.23 25.25 -13.61
N SER A 693 17.50 25.26 -14.91
CA SER A 693 16.51 25.63 -15.93
C SER A 693 15.97 24.35 -16.56
N PRO A 694 14.69 24.00 -16.33
CA PRO A 694 14.13 22.75 -16.83
C PRO A 694 14.12 22.73 -18.36
N SER A 695 14.16 21.53 -18.94
CA SER A 695 14.02 21.39 -20.39
C SER A 695 12.63 21.86 -20.83
N LYS A 696 12.56 22.59 -21.94
CA LYS A 696 11.28 23.00 -22.53
C LYS A 696 10.46 21.77 -22.92
N LYS A 697 9.16 21.83 -22.72
CA LYS A 697 8.22 20.87 -23.29
C LYS A 697 8.34 20.91 -24.82
N VAL A 698 8.39 19.74 -25.45
CA VAL A 698 8.46 19.59 -26.90
C VAL A 698 7.36 18.65 -27.33
N ASP A 699 6.49 19.10 -28.22
CA ASP A 699 5.45 18.28 -28.83
C ASP A 699 6.06 17.48 -30.00
N TYR A 700 6.67 16.33 -29.68
CA TYR A 700 7.27 15.45 -30.67
C TYR A 700 6.19 14.59 -31.35
N PRO A 701 6.29 14.28 -32.66
CA PRO A 701 5.31 13.44 -33.36
C PRO A 701 5.17 12.04 -32.76
N ASP A 702 3.94 11.52 -32.77
CA ASP A 702 3.60 10.15 -32.33
C ASP A 702 4.03 9.81 -30.90
N MET A 703 4.06 10.81 -30.01
CA MET A 703 4.29 10.56 -28.58
C MET A 703 3.22 9.63 -27.99
N THR A 704 3.65 8.70 -27.15
CA THR A 704 2.74 7.90 -26.34
C THR A 704 2.11 8.76 -25.23
N PRO A 705 0.93 8.38 -24.69
CA PRO A 705 0.25 9.18 -23.66
C PRO A 705 1.10 9.48 -22.41
N GLN A 706 1.97 8.55 -22.02
CA GLN A 706 2.85 8.66 -20.87
C GLN A 706 4.16 9.43 -21.15
N ALA A 707 4.52 9.67 -22.42
CA ALA A 707 5.83 10.19 -22.81
C ALA A 707 6.14 11.53 -22.14
N GLN A 708 5.20 12.46 -22.17
CA GLN A 708 5.41 13.80 -21.60
C GLN A 708 5.66 13.73 -20.10
N ARG A 709 4.96 12.84 -19.38
CA ARG A 709 5.16 12.63 -17.95
C ARG A 709 6.55 12.07 -17.65
N ILE A 710 6.95 11.03 -18.39
CA ILE A 710 8.29 10.43 -18.29
C ILE A 710 9.39 11.48 -18.55
N ILE A 711 9.26 12.25 -19.64
CA ILE A 711 10.22 13.31 -20.00
C ILE A 711 10.27 14.40 -18.93
N SER A 712 9.13 14.77 -18.35
CA SER A 712 9.08 15.80 -17.29
C SER A 712 9.83 15.35 -16.04
N TYR A 713 9.74 14.08 -15.65
CA TYR A 713 10.55 13.55 -14.53
C TYR A 713 12.03 13.37 -14.88
N PHE A 714 12.33 12.93 -16.11
CA PHE A 714 13.72 12.68 -16.55
C PHE A 714 14.50 13.97 -16.80
N ALA A 715 13.84 15.02 -17.29
CA ALA A 715 14.45 16.28 -17.72
C ALA A 715 14.16 17.46 -16.76
N SER A 716 13.83 17.15 -15.51
CA SER A 716 13.55 18.11 -14.42
C SER A 716 12.40 19.09 -14.70
N GLY A 717 11.45 18.73 -15.56
CA GLY A 717 10.26 19.53 -15.90
C GLY A 717 9.06 19.33 -14.97
N ALA A 718 9.18 18.53 -13.90
CA ALA A 718 8.08 18.22 -12.99
C ALA A 718 7.75 19.30 -11.94
N GLY A 719 8.45 20.46 -11.96
CA GLY A 719 8.12 21.60 -11.10
C GLY A 719 8.50 21.45 -9.63
N THR A 720 9.55 20.68 -9.32
CA THR A 720 10.08 20.51 -7.97
C THR A 720 10.70 21.82 -7.43
N PRO A 721 10.52 22.15 -6.13
CA PRO A 721 11.07 23.37 -5.54
C PRO A 721 12.59 23.45 -5.63
N GLN A 722 13.12 24.61 -6.01
CA GLN A 722 14.56 24.87 -6.14
C GLN A 722 15.05 25.81 -5.03
N SER A 723 16.29 25.62 -4.60
CA SER A 723 17.00 26.51 -3.67
C SER A 723 18.50 26.34 -3.86
N GLU A 724 19.30 27.36 -3.55
CA GLU A 724 20.75 27.19 -3.42
C GLU A 724 21.13 26.31 -2.21
N ASP A 725 20.29 26.26 -1.18
CA ASP A 725 20.41 25.31 -0.07
C ASP A 725 19.96 23.91 -0.51
N CYS A 726 20.80 23.29 -1.34
CA CYS A 726 20.47 22.05 -2.04
C CYS A 726 21.46 20.90 -1.78
N LEU A 727 22.55 21.09 -1.01
CA LEU A 727 23.58 20.08 -0.79
C LEU A 727 23.14 19.00 0.21
N THR A 728 22.19 18.19 -0.26
CA THR A 728 21.52 17.14 0.50
C THR A 728 21.63 15.77 -0.18
N LEU A 729 21.44 14.70 0.59
CA LEU A 729 21.39 13.33 0.09
C LEU A 729 20.24 12.56 0.71
N ASN A 730 19.84 11.47 0.05
CA ASN A 730 18.75 10.60 0.49
C ASN A 730 19.30 9.18 0.66
N ILE A 731 18.81 8.44 1.66
CA ILE A 731 19.24 7.07 1.97
C ILE A 731 18.03 6.16 2.11
N TRP A 732 18.06 5.00 1.43
CA TRP A 732 17.11 3.91 1.60
C TRP A 732 17.85 2.65 2.06
N ALA A 733 17.37 2.05 3.15
CA ALA A 733 17.94 0.82 3.68
C ALA A 733 16.92 0.01 4.47
N LYS A 734 17.00 -1.32 4.37
CA LYS A 734 16.35 -2.19 5.36
C LYS A 734 17.05 -2.05 6.71
N PRO A 735 16.33 -1.95 7.85
CA PRO A 735 16.94 -1.87 9.16
C PRO A 735 17.97 -2.99 9.41
N ALA A 736 19.07 -2.67 10.09
CA ALA A 736 20.02 -3.70 10.50
C ALA A 736 19.41 -4.57 11.60
N ASN A 737 19.44 -5.90 11.44
CA ASN A 737 19.16 -6.81 12.55
C ASN A 737 20.25 -6.64 13.61
N LYS A 738 19.90 -6.49 14.89
CA LYS A 738 20.86 -6.29 15.99
C LYS A 738 21.96 -7.38 16.10
N LEU A 739 21.79 -8.53 15.42
CA LEU A 739 22.77 -9.61 15.33
C LEU A 739 23.82 -9.45 14.20
N HIS A 740 23.62 -8.56 13.22
CA HIS A 740 24.57 -8.32 12.13
C HIS A 740 24.97 -6.85 12.10
N SER A 741 26.22 -6.58 12.49
CA SER A 741 26.91 -5.31 12.32
C SER A 741 26.99 -4.90 10.83
N SER A 742 27.04 -3.59 10.57
CA SER A 742 27.27 -2.92 9.27
C SER A 742 28.05 -3.73 8.22
N ASN A 743 27.37 -4.35 7.27
CA ASN A 743 28.00 -5.21 6.23
C ASN A 743 27.37 -5.06 4.83
N LYS A 744 26.32 -4.24 4.69
CA LYS A 744 25.59 -4.10 3.42
C LYS A 744 26.42 -3.28 2.41
N PRO A 745 26.49 -3.68 1.13
CA PRO A 745 27.08 -2.84 0.11
C PRO A 745 26.32 -1.53 -0.02
N VAL A 746 27.04 -0.45 -0.33
CA VAL A 746 26.49 0.90 -0.42
C VAL A 746 26.64 1.37 -1.87
N ILE A 747 25.54 1.76 -2.49
CA ILE A 747 25.54 2.36 -3.82
C ILE A 747 25.22 3.85 -3.68
N VAL A 748 26.17 4.70 -4.06
CA VAL A 748 26.00 6.16 -4.07
C VAL A 748 25.79 6.61 -5.50
N PHE A 749 24.59 7.07 -5.83
CA PHE A 749 24.16 7.40 -7.17
C PHE A 749 24.17 8.91 -7.44
N PHE A 750 24.76 9.30 -8.55
CA PHE A 750 24.74 10.66 -9.11
C PHE A 750 23.88 10.71 -10.37
N TYR A 751 22.87 11.58 -10.38
CA TYR A 751 21.98 11.75 -11.53
C TYR A 751 22.70 12.37 -12.74
N GLY A 752 22.10 12.15 -13.92
CA GLY A 752 22.53 12.67 -15.21
C GLY A 752 22.05 14.09 -15.49
N GLY A 753 21.88 14.47 -16.77
CA GLY A 753 21.38 15.79 -17.14
C GLY A 753 22.44 16.76 -17.68
N ARG A 754 23.55 16.25 -18.22
CA ARG A 754 24.63 17.02 -18.88
C ARG A 754 25.28 18.07 -17.97
N PHE A 755 25.18 17.91 -16.64
CA PHE A 755 25.60 18.90 -15.65
C PHE A 755 24.79 20.21 -15.63
N ALA A 756 23.64 20.28 -16.30
CA ALA A 756 22.81 21.49 -16.41
C ALA A 756 21.41 21.34 -15.79
N ILE A 757 20.90 20.10 -15.76
CA ILE A 757 19.62 19.70 -15.16
C ILE A 757 19.83 18.41 -14.36
N GLY A 758 18.77 17.94 -13.69
CA GLY A 758 18.79 16.75 -12.85
C GLY A 758 18.50 17.08 -11.39
N ASN A 759 17.85 16.15 -10.70
CA ASN A 759 17.51 16.28 -9.28
C ASN A 759 17.31 14.90 -8.64
N THR A 760 17.28 14.86 -7.31
CA THR A 760 16.99 13.61 -6.56
C THR A 760 15.52 13.43 -6.20
N ASN A 761 14.71 14.50 -6.20
CA ASN A 761 13.27 14.42 -5.97
C ASN A 761 12.54 14.01 -7.26
N SER A 762 12.87 12.82 -7.76
CA SER A 762 12.30 12.26 -8.98
C SER A 762 12.07 10.76 -8.82
N PRO A 763 10.92 10.23 -9.26
CA PRO A 763 10.63 8.80 -9.19
C PRO A 763 11.66 7.94 -9.93
N PHE A 764 12.40 8.49 -10.91
CA PHE A 764 13.49 7.79 -11.59
C PHE A 764 14.61 7.29 -10.66
N TYR A 765 14.82 7.97 -9.53
CA TYR A 765 15.95 7.73 -8.63
C TYR A 765 15.49 7.33 -7.23
N ASN A 766 14.22 6.95 -7.07
CA ASN A 766 13.71 6.53 -5.77
C ASN A 766 14.30 5.16 -5.39
N GLY A 767 15.18 5.14 -4.39
CA GLY A 767 15.92 3.95 -3.99
C GLY A 767 15.09 2.86 -3.29
N LYS A 768 13.81 3.13 -2.97
CA LYS A 768 13.01 2.24 -2.10
C LYS A 768 12.83 0.83 -2.67
N TYR A 769 12.49 0.69 -3.95
CA TYR A 769 12.25 -0.64 -4.54
C TYR A 769 13.55 -1.40 -4.75
N PHE A 770 14.67 -0.71 -5.00
CA PHE A 770 15.96 -1.35 -5.10
C PHE A 770 16.47 -1.84 -3.73
N ALA A 771 16.36 -1.01 -2.69
CA ALA A 771 16.68 -1.37 -1.32
C ALA A 771 15.72 -2.44 -0.76
N ASP A 772 14.50 -2.55 -1.29
CA ASP A 772 13.59 -3.63 -0.96
C ASP A 772 13.95 -4.94 -1.66
N ALA A 773 14.24 -4.89 -2.95
CA ALA A 773 14.56 -6.08 -3.72
C ALA A 773 15.91 -6.71 -3.33
N GLN A 774 16.88 -5.90 -2.91
CA GLN A 774 18.25 -6.34 -2.60
C GLN A 774 18.69 -5.83 -1.22
N ASP A 775 19.48 -6.61 -0.48
CA ASP A 775 19.99 -6.18 0.84
C ASP A 775 21.17 -5.21 0.71
N VAL A 776 20.88 -4.00 0.25
CA VAL A 776 21.83 -2.93 -0.06
C VAL A 776 21.42 -1.63 0.63
N VAL A 777 22.36 -0.68 0.74
CA VAL A 777 22.05 0.71 1.08
C VAL A 777 22.14 1.55 -0.20
N VAL A 778 21.05 2.20 -0.57
CA VAL A 778 20.98 3.08 -1.74
C VAL A 778 21.05 4.53 -1.28
N VAL A 779 21.96 5.30 -1.86
CA VAL A 779 22.13 6.72 -1.59
C VAL A 779 21.99 7.51 -2.89
N THR A 780 21.16 8.56 -2.91
CA THR A 780 21.15 9.53 -4.03
C THR A 780 21.63 10.89 -3.55
N VAL A 781 22.41 11.58 -4.36
CA VAL A 781 23.10 12.81 -3.96
C VAL A 781 22.71 13.96 -4.87
N ASN A 782 22.29 15.06 -4.24
CA ASN A 782 22.12 16.34 -4.92
C ASN A 782 23.45 17.11 -4.95
N TYR A 783 23.80 17.70 -6.09
CA TYR A 783 25.06 18.43 -6.28
C TYR A 783 24.84 19.64 -7.18
N ARG A 784 25.61 20.72 -7.00
CA ARG A 784 25.43 21.93 -7.80
C ARG A 784 25.69 21.65 -9.28
N ILE A 785 24.86 22.24 -10.12
CA ILE A 785 24.84 22.11 -11.57
C ILE A 785 24.79 23.50 -12.23
N ASN A 786 24.92 23.55 -13.56
CA ASN A 786 24.94 24.77 -14.35
C ASN A 786 26.01 25.75 -13.81
N ILE A 787 25.81 27.07 -13.94
CA ILE A 787 26.74 28.09 -13.46
C ILE A 787 27.05 27.94 -11.95
N PHE A 788 26.14 27.43 -11.12
CA PHE A 788 26.38 27.25 -9.69
C PHE A 788 27.39 26.14 -9.39
N GLY A 789 27.45 25.10 -10.22
CA GLY A 789 28.41 24.00 -10.11
C GLY A 789 29.67 24.18 -10.94
N PHE A 790 29.57 24.89 -12.06
CA PHE A 790 30.61 24.99 -13.10
C PHE A 790 30.74 26.43 -13.64
N PRO A 791 31.07 27.41 -12.77
CA PRO A 791 30.94 28.83 -13.12
C PRO A 791 31.96 29.34 -14.12
N GLY A 792 33.19 28.80 -14.18
CA GLY A 792 34.25 29.31 -15.07
C GLY A 792 34.96 30.57 -14.57
N ILE A 793 35.00 30.79 -13.25
CA ILE A 793 35.56 32.00 -12.63
C ILE A 793 37.09 31.99 -12.70
N PRO A 794 37.76 32.97 -13.32
CA PRO A 794 39.21 33.01 -13.40
C PRO A 794 39.88 32.98 -12.02
N GLY A 795 40.92 32.15 -11.86
CA GLY A 795 41.73 32.09 -10.64
C GLY A 795 41.04 31.48 -9.40
N GLN A 796 39.79 31.01 -9.50
CA GLN A 796 39.07 30.35 -8.42
C GLN A 796 39.02 28.83 -8.59
N PRO A 797 38.78 28.06 -7.51
CA PRO A 797 38.54 26.62 -7.61
C PRO A 797 37.36 26.29 -8.56
N GLN A 798 37.60 25.41 -9.53
CA GLN A 798 36.58 24.98 -10.50
C GLN A 798 35.89 23.67 -10.08
N ASN A 799 34.94 23.24 -10.90
CA ASN A 799 34.26 21.94 -10.80
C ASN A 799 33.59 21.72 -9.43
N LEU A 800 32.92 22.76 -8.93
CA LEU A 800 32.28 22.76 -7.61
C LEU A 800 31.26 21.63 -7.47
N GLY A 801 30.48 21.34 -8.52
CA GLY A 801 29.56 20.20 -8.54
C GLY A 801 30.25 18.84 -8.35
N LEU A 802 31.44 18.63 -8.93
CA LEU A 802 32.23 17.41 -8.71
C LEU A 802 32.84 17.36 -7.29
N ARG A 803 33.17 18.52 -6.72
CA ARG A 803 33.63 18.65 -5.33
C ARG A 803 32.48 18.37 -4.35
N ASP A 804 31.26 18.77 -4.67
CA ASP A 804 30.05 18.48 -3.89
C ASP A 804 29.81 16.97 -3.82
N GLN A 805 29.88 16.27 -4.95
CA GLN A 805 29.82 14.80 -4.99
C GLN A 805 30.89 14.17 -4.09
N ARG A 806 32.12 14.70 -4.11
CA ARG A 806 33.22 14.21 -3.26
C ARG A 806 32.96 14.45 -1.78
N ALA A 807 32.39 15.59 -1.42
CA ALA A 807 31.99 15.91 -0.05
C ALA A 807 30.87 14.97 0.43
N ALA A 808 29.87 14.68 -0.41
CA ALA A 808 28.80 13.74 -0.10
C ALA A 808 29.34 12.33 0.17
N VAL A 809 30.26 11.81 -0.66
CA VAL A 809 30.85 10.46 -0.43
C VAL A 809 31.71 10.44 0.82
N LYS A 810 32.44 11.51 1.14
CA LYS A 810 33.15 11.61 2.43
C LYS A 810 32.18 11.55 3.61
N TRP A 811 31.03 12.22 3.51
CA TRP A 811 29.98 12.14 4.51
C TRP A 811 29.40 10.72 4.61
N VAL A 812 29.10 10.08 3.47
CA VAL A 812 28.61 8.68 3.44
C VAL A 812 29.64 7.76 4.10
N HIS A 813 30.91 7.85 3.73
CA HIS A 813 31.97 7.04 4.33
C HIS A 813 32.05 7.20 5.85
N ALA A 814 31.84 8.41 6.38
CA ALA A 814 31.87 8.66 7.81
C ALA A 814 30.62 8.16 8.57
N ASN A 815 29.47 8.01 7.89
CA ASN A 815 28.16 7.86 8.57
C ASN A 815 27.37 6.60 8.18
N ILE A 816 27.66 5.97 7.04
CA ILE A 816 26.80 4.93 6.47
C ILE A 816 26.70 3.65 7.30
N ALA A 817 27.69 3.41 8.17
CA ALA A 817 27.65 2.34 9.17
C ALA A 817 26.42 2.41 10.07
N SER A 818 26.00 3.63 10.46
CA SER A 818 24.80 3.86 11.28
C SER A 818 23.51 3.49 10.55
N PHE A 819 23.52 3.46 9.22
CA PHE A 819 22.40 3.05 8.37
C PHE A 819 22.48 1.57 7.97
N GLY A 820 23.46 0.81 8.48
CA GLY A 820 23.66 -0.61 8.19
C GLY A 820 24.58 -0.91 7.00
N GLY A 821 25.08 0.12 6.31
CA GLY A 821 26.02 0.00 5.20
C GLY A 821 27.46 -0.20 5.66
N ASP A 822 28.29 -0.81 4.81
CA ASP A 822 29.72 -0.99 5.05
C ASP A 822 30.52 0.11 4.34
N PRO A 823 31.22 1.01 5.06
CA PRO A 823 32.06 2.04 4.46
C PRO A 823 33.15 1.52 3.52
N SER A 824 33.60 0.26 3.70
CA SER A 824 34.59 -0.36 2.83
C SER A 824 34.00 -0.90 1.52
N LYS A 825 32.66 -0.98 1.41
CA LYS A 825 31.93 -1.48 0.23
C LYS A 825 31.12 -0.38 -0.45
N ILE A 826 31.61 0.85 -0.44
CA ILE A 826 30.99 1.96 -1.18
C ILE A 826 31.33 1.84 -2.67
N THR A 827 30.29 1.74 -3.50
CA THR A 827 30.36 1.82 -4.96
C THR A 827 29.67 3.11 -5.40
N ILE A 828 30.37 3.94 -6.17
CA ILE A 828 29.73 5.10 -6.79
C ILE A 828 29.17 4.71 -8.16
N ALA A 829 27.96 5.16 -8.44
CA ALA A 829 27.25 4.93 -9.67
C ALA A 829 26.77 6.27 -10.24
N GLY A 830 26.65 6.37 -11.56
CA GLY A 830 26.00 7.52 -12.16
C GLY A 830 25.59 7.28 -13.59
N GLN A 831 24.49 7.90 -14.00
CA GLN A 831 23.96 7.78 -15.36
C GLN A 831 24.28 9.02 -16.17
N SER A 832 24.61 8.86 -17.46
CA SER A 832 24.93 9.99 -18.35
C SER A 832 26.10 10.82 -17.82
N SER A 833 25.92 12.14 -17.61
CA SER A 833 26.91 13.00 -16.93
C SER A 833 27.28 12.54 -15.52
N GLY A 834 26.39 11.83 -14.81
CA GLY A 834 26.74 11.14 -13.57
C GLY A 834 27.77 10.02 -13.80
N GLY A 835 27.64 9.28 -14.91
CA GLY A 835 28.59 8.25 -15.36
C GLY A 835 29.95 8.85 -15.71
N VAL A 836 29.94 9.99 -16.41
CA VAL A 836 31.14 10.78 -16.68
C VAL A 836 31.81 11.21 -15.37
N SER A 837 31.03 11.66 -14.39
CA SER A 837 31.52 12.10 -13.08
C SER A 837 32.26 10.98 -12.35
N VAL A 838 31.69 9.77 -12.30
CA VAL A 838 32.32 8.63 -11.62
C VAL A 838 33.57 8.14 -12.36
N ASP A 839 33.63 8.27 -13.69
CA ASP A 839 34.85 7.92 -14.44
C ASP A 839 35.95 9.00 -14.26
N TYR A 840 35.61 10.29 -14.17
CA TYR A 840 36.57 11.35 -13.80
C TYR A 840 37.25 11.08 -12.46
N TRP A 841 36.54 10.51 -11.49
CA TRP A 841 37.12 10.13 -10.21
C TRP A 841 38.23 9.09 -10.35
N SER A 842 38.14 8.19 -11.33
CA SER A 842 39.20 7.22 -11.58
C SER A 842 40.52 7.91 -11.94
N TYR A 843 40.48 9.06 -12.61
CA TYR A 843 41.68 9.83 -12.98
C TYR A 843 42.11 10.81 -11.87
N ALA A 844 41.15 11.46 -11.21
CA ALA A 844 41.44 12.47 -10.18
C ALA A 844 41.99 11.85 -8.88
N TYR A 845 41.46 10.68 -8.47
CA TYR A 845 41.69 10.11 -7.15
C TYR A 845 42.40 8.76 -7.22
N THR A 846 43.50 8.69 -7.98
CA THR A 846 44.29 7.46 -8.18
C THR A 846 44.87 6.86 -6.90
N ARG A 847 45.19 7.70 -5.91
CA ARG A 847 45.84 7.30 -4.64
C ARG A 847 44.86 7.15 -3.47
N GLU A 848 43.76 7.90 -3.50
CA GLU A 848 42.75 7.92 -2.42
C GLU A 848 41.33 7.78 -2.99
N PRO A 849 40.96 6.62 -3.57
CA PRO A 849 39.66 6.47 -4.22
C PRO A 849 38.46 6.61 -3.26
N ILE A 850 38.60 6.23 -1.97
CA ILE A 850 37.55 6.13 -0.92
C ILE A 850 36.28 5.37 -1.34
N VAL A 851 36.36 4.60 -2.43
CA VAL A 851 35.32 3.75 -3.00
C VAL A 851 35.96 2.44 -3.47
N ASN A 852 35.14 1.41 -3.65
CA ASN A 852 35.52 0.03 -4.00
C ASN A 852 35.25 -0.30 -5.48
N GLY A 853 34.28 0.37 -6.11
CA GLY A 853 33.91 0.13 -7.50
C GLY A 853 33.19 1.29 -8.14
N LEU A 854 33.09 1.25 -9.47
CA LEU A 854 32.45 2.27 -10.30
C LEU A 854 31.38 1.63 -11.19
N ILE A 855 30.21 2.28 -11.30
CA ILE A 855 29.15 1.89 -12.25
C ILE A 855 28.80 3.09 -13.12
N ALA A 856 29.02 2.99 -14.44
CA ALA A 856 28.95 4.11 -15.37
C ALA A 856 28.07 3.81 -16.59
N PRO A 857 26.73 3.71 -16.41
CA PRO A 857 25.78 3.59 -17.51
C PRO A 857 25.69 4.86 -18.35
N SER A 858 25.77 4.68 -19.66
CA SER A 858 25.57 5.68 -20.71
C SER A 858 26.42 6.94 -20.54
N GLY A 859 27.63 6.84 -19.99
CA GLY A 859 28.55 7.97 -19.91
C GLY A 859 29.87 7.65 -19.25
N ASN A 860 30.97 8.11 -19.85
CA ASN A 860 32.32 8.05 -19.28
C ASN A 860 33.16 9.24 -19.77
N ALA A 861 34.44 9.34 -19.39
CA ALA A 861 35.30 10.49 -19.71
C ALA A 861 35.44 10.79 -21.22
N PHE A 862 35.12 9.83 -22.10
CA PHE A 862 35.20 9.97 -23.57
C PHE A 862 33.85 10.26 -24.26
N SER A 863 32.74 10.33 -23.52
CA SER A 863 31.40 10.55 -24.07
C SER A 863 31.10 12.01 -24.46
N PHE A 864 31.65 12.98 -23.71
CA PHE A 864 31.37 14.42 -23.88
C PHE A 864 32.65 15.21 -24.18
N PRO A 865 32.60 16.24 -25.03
CA PRO A 865 33.75 17.07 -25.31
C PRO A 865 33.98 18.04 -24.15
N LEU A 866 35.23 18.44 -23.94
CA LEU A 866 35.58 19.51 -23.00
C LEU A 866 35.46 20.87 -23.68
N ASN A 867 35.21 21.92 -22.89
CA ASN A 867 35.10 23.26 -23.44
C ASN A 867 36.48 23.69 -23.92
N SER A 868 36.54 24.37 -25.07
CA SER A 868 37.79 24.96 -25.52
C SER A 868 38.30 25.98 -24.47
N PRO A 869 39.62 26.10 -24.27
CA PRO A 869 40.19 27.09 -23.36
C PRO A 869 39.60 28.50 -23.60
N GLY A 870 39.28 29.20 -22.51
CA GLY A 870 38.69 30.56 -22.53
C GLY A 870 37.17 30.63 -22.77
N VAL A 871 36.51 29.56 -23.24
CA VAL A 871 35.04 29.53 -23.35
C VAL A 871 34.35 29.63 -21.97
N PRO A 872 34.79 28.89 -20.92
CA PRO A 872 34.15 28.99 -19.61
C PRO A 872 34.21 30.40 -19.02
N GLU A 873 35.36 31.06 -19.11
CA GLU A 873 35.54 32.44 -18.65
C GLU A 873 34.68 33.43 -19.45
N ARG A 874 34.56 33.25 -20.76
CA ARG A 874 33.66 34.08 -21.58
C ARG A 874 32.19 33.91 -21.16
N ASN A 875 31.76 32.69 -20.88
CA ASN A 875 30.39 32.41 -20.46
C ASN A 875 30.12 33.02 -19.07
N TRP A 876 31.07 32.91 -18.13
CA TRP A 876 31.04 33.61 -16.85
C TRP A 876 30.86 35.11 -17.02
N ASN A 877 31.74 35.75 -17.80
CA ASN A 877 31.74 37.20 -18.02
C ASN A 877 30.45 37.68 -18.72
N THR A 878 29.83 36.85 -19.55
CA THR A 878 28.53 37.15 -20.17
C THR A 878 27.43 37.27 -19.12
N VAL A 879 27.41 36.37 -18.13
CA VAL A 879 26.45 36.42 -17.03
C VAL A 879 26.74 37.58 -16.08
N VAL A 880 28.02 37.83 -15.76
CA VAL A 880 28.47 39.02 -15.00
C VAL A 880 27.94 40.31 -15.61
N GLY A 881 28.03 40.45 -16.93
CA GLY A 881 27.47 41.60 -17.65
C GLY A 881 25.95 41.67 -17.59
N ALA A 882 25.26 40.54 -17.75
CA ALA A 882 23.81 40.48 -17.73
C ALA A 882 23.20 40.85 -16.37
N VAL A 883 23.91 40.62 -15.25
CA VAL A 883 23.46 40.98 -13.90
C VAL A 883 24.08 42.28 -13.36
N ASN A 884 24.74 43.06 -14.24
CA ASN A 884 25.37 44.35 -13.93
C ASN A 884 26.44 44.27 -12.83
N CYS A 885 27.38 43.32 -12.95
CA CYS A 885 28.55 43.19 -12.08
C CYS A 885 29.89 43.53 -12.76
N THR A 886 29.90 43.93 -14.04
CA THR A 886 31.13 44.18 -14.80
C THR A 886 31.99 45.31 -14.23
N ASP A 887 31.37 46.37 -13.72
CA ASP A 887 32.07 47.56 -13.20
C ASP A 887 32.42 47.45 -11.71
N SER A 888 32.18 46.30 -11.08
CA SER A 888 32.50 46.08 -9.66
C SER A 888 34.01 45.94 -9.46
N GLU A 889 34.55 46.58 -8.41
CA GLU A 889 35.94 46.36 -7.98
C GLU A 889 36.18 44.88 -7.59
N ASP A 890 35.17 44.24 -7.00
CA ASP A 890 35.13 42.81 -6.74
C ASP A 890 33.92 42.19 -7.44
N VAL A 891 34.17 41.61 -8.62
CA VAL A 891 33.14 40.94 -9.44
C VAL A 891 32.53 39.76 -8.70
N LEU A 892 33.32 38.99 -7.93
CA LEU A 892 32.83 37.81 -7.22
C LEU A 892 31.93 38.22 -6.06
N ALA A 893 32.31 39.24 -5.28
CA ALA A 893 31.45 39.78 -4.23
C ALA A 893 30.12 40.28 -4.81
N CYS A 894 30.16 41.05 -5.91
CA CYS A 894 28.93 41.49 -6.59
C CYS A 894 28.05 40.32 -7.02
N MET A 895 28.63 39.27 -7.62
CA MET A 895 27.90 38.07 -8.04
C MET A 895 27.30 37.27 -6.86
N ARG A 896 27.90 37.34 -5.67
CA ARG A 896 27.35 36.73 -4.45
C ARG A 896 26.17 37.50 -3.86
N GLU A 897 26.09 38.80 -4.11
CA GLU A 897 24.99 39.65 -3.65
C GLU A 897 23.74 39.58 -4.54
N LYS A 898 23.86 39.16 -5.81
CA LYS A 898 22.72 39.05 -6.72
C LYS A 898 21.72 37.97 -6.30
N ASP A 899 20.48 38.11 -6.73
CA ASP A 899 19.52 37.02 -6.60
C ASP A 899 19.98 35.83 -7.48
N TRP A 900 19.88 34.61 -6.95
CA TRP A 900 20.26 33.41 -7.69
C TRP A 900 19.31 33.17 -8.88
N GLU A 901 18.06 33.65 -8.81
CA GLU A 901 17.11 33.57 -9.91
C GLU A 901 17.54 34.44 -11.10
N ASP A 902 18.08 35.63 -10.84
CA ASP A 902 18.64 36.51 -11.86
C ASP A 902 19.86 35.88 -12.53
N ILE A 903 20.77 35.31 -11.72
CA ILE A 903 21.95 34.58 -12.23
C ILE A 903 21.52 33.39 -13.08
N LYS A 904 20.53 32.61 -12.60
CA LYS A 904 19.97 31.45 -13.32
C LYS A 904 19.37 31.88 -14.66
N ALA A 905 18.57 32.95 -14.67
CA ALA A 905 17.95 33.47 -15.89
C ALA A 905 19.00 33.96 -16.90
N ALA A 906 20.01 34.70 -16.43
CA ALA A 906 21.12 35.16 -17.26
C ALA A 906 21.95 33.97 -17.81
N ALA A 907 22.25 32.97 -16.99
CA ALA A 907 22.97 31.78 -17.42
C ALA A 907 22.18 30.96 -18.47
N ALA A 908 20.86 30.87 -18.34
CA ALA A 908 20.00 30.19 -19.30
C ALA A 908 19.96 30.86 -20.69
N ALA A 909 20.28 32.16 -20.76
CA ALA A 909 20.35 32.91 -22.01
C ALA A 909 21.69 32.71 -22.77
N VAL A 910 22.71 32.13 -22.13
CA VAL A 910 24.00 31.86 -22.77
C VAL A 910 23.85 30.73 -23.79
N LYS A 911 24.31 30.96 -25.01
CA LYS A 911 24.18 29.98 -26.10
C LYS A 911 25.11 28.77 -25.87
N PRO A 912 24.61 27.54 -26.05
CA PRO A 912 25.42 26.33 -26.04
C PRO A 912 26.57 26.37 -27.06
N THR A 913 27.69 25.72 -26.73
CA THR A 913 28.80 25.53 -27.67
C THR A 913 28.37 24.60 -28.81
N SER A 914 28.84 24.88 -30.04
CA SER A 914 28.60 24.01 -31.19
C SER A 914 29.21 22.63 -30.96
N SER A 915 28.46 21.59 -31.33
CA SER A 915 28.87 20.18 -31.19
C SER A 915 29.10 19.55 -32.56
N SER A 916 29.94 18.51 -32.61
CA SER A 916 30.15 17.67 -33.79
C SER A 916 28.89 16.87 -34.18
N SER A 917 27.96 16.67 -33.24
CA SER A 917 26.72 15.93 -33.44
C SER A 917 25.52 16.84 -33.20
N VAL A 918 24.54 16.74 -34.11
CA VAL A 918 23.28 17.48 -34.04
C VAL A 918 22.36 17.02 -32.90
N LEU A 919 22.60 15.81 -32.37
CA LEU A 919 21.86 15.24 -31.23
C LEU A 919 22.47 15.62 -29.87
N ARG A 920 23.74 16.03 -29.87
CA ARG A 920 24.49 16.30 -28.65
C ARG A 920 24.64 17.80 -28.45
N SER A 921 23.94 18.35 -27.47
CA SER A 921 24.14 19.74 -27.04
C SER A 921 25.06 19.82 -25.83
N ILE A 922 26.04 20.72 -25.89
CA ILE A 922 27.04 20.99 -24.84
C ILE A 922 26.57 22.20 -24.04
N PRO A 923 26.19 22.04 -22.76
CA PRO A 923 25.75 23.18 -21.95
C PRO A 923 26.85 24.24 -21.81
N PRO A 924 26.50 25.54 -21.68
CA PRO A 924 27.50 26.60 -21.51
C PRO A 924 28.34 26.45 -20.24
N PHE A 925 27.74 25.90 -19.17
CA PHE A 925 28.34 25.69 -17.87
C PHE A 925 28.35 24.20 -17.54
N TYR A 926 29.52 23.57 -17.65
CA TYR A 926 29.76 22.14 -17.40
C TYR A 926 31.26 21.94 -17.07
N PRO A 927 31.72 20.71 -16.70
CA PRO A 927 33.10 20.45 -16.28
C PRO A 927 34.20 21.13 -17.10
N ILE A 928 35.17 21.70 -16.37
CA ILE A 928 36.24 22.55 -16.89
C ILE A 928 37.58 21.90 -16.56
N VAL A 929 38.53 21.92 -17.51
CA VAL A 929 39.89 21.47 -17.23
C VAL A 929 40.51 22.33 -16.12
N ASP A 930 40.78 21.69 -14.98
CA ASP A 930 41.45 22.30 -13.83
C ASP A 930 42.76 21.59 -13.46
N ASN A 931 43.10 20.49 -14.16
CA ASN A 931 44.24 19.61 -13.86
C ASN A 931 44.24 19.03 -12.44
N GLU A 932 43.10 19.06 -11.75
CA GLU A 932 42.91 18.45 -10.44
C GLU A 932 41.89 17.31 -10.51
N ILE A 933 40.72 17.61 -11.08
CA ILE A 933 39.60 16.68 -11.22
C ILE A 933 39.38 16.34 -12.69
N VAL A 934 39.49 17.35 -13.56
CA VAL A 934 39.25 17.22 -15.00
C VAL A 934 40.53 17.57 -15.75
N PHE A 935 40.93 16.67 -16.64
CA PHE A 935 42.22 16.72 -17.33
C PHE A 935 42.04 16.95 -18.83
N PRO A 936 43.02 17.59 -19.51
CA PRO A 936 42.91 17.88 -20.93
C PRO A 936 43.19 16.66 -21.83
N ASP A 937 43.92 15.65 -21.33
CA ASP A 937 44.37 14.49 -22.12
C ASP A 937 44.06 13.15 -21.44
N TYR A 938 42.81 12.70 -21.57
CA TYR A 938 42.40 11.38 -21.09
C TYR A 938 43.00 10.23 -21.91
N VAL A 939 43.40 10.45 -23.17
CA VAL A 939 43.97 9.39 -24.02
C VAL A 939 45.30 8.92 -23.45
N SER A 940 46.22 9.85 -23.17
CA SER A 940 47.52 9.51 -22.60
C SER A 940 47.39 8.94 -21.19
N LEU A 941 46.53 9.53 -20.35
CA LEU A 941 46.27 9.00 -18.99
C LEU A 941 45.75 7.56 -19.03
N THR A 942 44.85 7.25 -19.96
CA THR A 942 44.27 5.91 -20.12
C THR A 942 45.29 4.91 -20.64
N LYS A 943 46.05 5.26 -21.68
CA LYS A 943 47.12 4.39 -22.23
C LYS A 943 48.19 4.07 -21.20
N ASN A 944 48.57 5.05 -20.39
CA ASN A 944 49.59 4.89 -19.34
C ASN A 944 49.05 4.20 -18.08
N GLY A 945 47.77 3.82 -18.04
CA GLY A 945 47.17 3.22 -16.86
C GLY A 945 47.09 4.17 -15.65
N SER A 946 47.15 5.49 -15.89
CA SER A 946 47.13 6.57 -14.88
C SER A 946 45.70 6.84 -14.40
N PHE A 947 45.06 5.79 -13.92
CA PHE A 947 43.73 5.78 -13.31
C PHE A 947 43.73 4.81 -12.11
N ALA A 948 42.83 5.05 -11.17
CA ALA A 948 42.62 4.21 -10.00
C ALA A 948 42.28 2.78 -10.45
N LYS A 949 42.92 1.77 -9.85
CA LYS A 949 42.73 0.36 -10.20
C LYS A 949 41.43 -0.20 -9.58
N LEU A 950 40.31 0.47 -9.84
CA LEU A 950 38.98 0.13 -9.37
C LEU A 950 38.23 -0.69 -10.43
N PRO A 951 37.58 -1.80 -10.06
CA PRO A 951 36.67 -2.49 -10.96
C PRO A 951 35.53 -1.58 -11.43
N ILE A 952 35.11 -1.77 -12.68
CA ILE A 952 34.10 -0.90 -13.31
C ILE A 952 33.07 -1.67 -14.14
N LEU A 953 31.80 -1.29 -14.01
CA LEU A 953 30.70 -1.74 -14.85
C LEU A 953 30.27 -0.60 -15.78
N PHE A 954 30.56 -0.75 -17.07
CA PHE A 954 30.04 0.14 -18.12
C PHE A 954 28.74 -0.40 -18.70
N GLY A 955 27.95 0.49 -19.30
CA GLY A 955 26.87 0.07 -20.16
C GLY A 955 26.30 1.20 -21.00
N ASN A 956 25.43 0.87 -21.95
CA ASN A 956 24.63 1.84 -22.68
C ASN A 956 23.37 1.20 -23.23
N ASN A 957 22.37 2.02 -23.54
CA ASN A 957 21.14 1.57 -24.16
C ASN A 957 21.34 1.43 -25.68
N ASN A 958 20.52 0.62 -26.33
CA ASN A 958 20.69 0.34 -27.76
C ASN A 958 20.27 1.53 -28.64
N ASN A 959 19.27 2.30 -28.21
CA ASN A 959 18.66 3.40 -28.94
C ASN A 959 18.78 4.71 -28.14
N GLU A 960 19.97 5.03 -27.61
CA GLU A 960 20.21 6.23 -26.81
C GLU A 960 19.59 7.50 -27.44
N ASP A 961 19.61 7.58 -28.77
CA ASP A 961 19.04 8.65 -29.58
C ASP A 961 17.54 8.88 -29.37
N GLY A 962 16.78 7.86 -28.95
CA GLY A 962 15.33 7.93 -28.76
C GLY A 962 14.91 9.14 -27.92
N TYR A 963 15.63 9.44 -26.83
CA TYR A 963 15.39 10.65 -26.04
C TYR A 963 15.93 11.90 -26.76
N TYR A 964 17.15 11.84 -27.30
CA TYR A 964 17.83 13.01 -27.90
C TYR A 964 17.16 13.54 -29.18
N ARG A 965 16.37 12.71 -29.88
CA ARG A 965 15.55 13.14 -31.03
C ARG A 965 14.51 14.18 -30.64
N ILE A 966 13.97 14.12 -29.42
CA ILE A 966 12.96 15.06 -28.93
C ILE A 966 13.50 16.48 -28.78
N PRO A 967 14.57 16.76 -28.00
CA PRO A 967 15.14 18.10 -27.93
C PRO A 967 15.77 18.55 -29.25
N ALA A 968 16.28 17.64 -30.10
CA ALA A 968 16.73 18.01 -31.44
C ALA A 968 15.56 18.55 -32.29
N TYR A 969 14.41 17.86 -32.28
CA TYR A 969 13.19 18.29 -32.96
C TYR A 969 12.67 19.62 -32.42
N GLY A 970 12.69 19.82 -31.09
CA GLY A 970 12.33 21.10 -30.47
C GLY A 970 13.23 22.27 -30.89
N ASN A 971 14.44 21.98 -31.40
CA ASN A 971 15.35 22.97 -31.99
C ASN A 971 15.26 23.02 -33.52
N GLY A 972 14.24 22.41 -34.13
CA GLY A 972 14.03 22.39 -35.58
C GLY A 972 14.91 21.41 -36.35
N VAL A 973 15.49 20.40 -35.67
CA VAL A 973 16.41 19.43 -36.28
C VAL A 973 15.80 18.03 -36.29
N VAL A 974 15.75 17.42 -37.48
CA VAL A 974 15.45 16.00 -37.65
C VAL A 974 16.72 15.28 -38.11
N PRO A 975 17.35 14.43 -37.28
CA PRO A 975 18.63 13.80 -37.60
C PRO A 975 18.47 12.69 -38.65
N THR A 976 19.46 12.54 -39.53
CA THR A 976 19.53 11.40 -40.47
C THR A 976 20.00 10.12 -39.76
N SER A 977 19.77 8.97 -40.39
CA SER A 977 20.22 7.67 -39.87
C SER A 977 21.74 7.60 -39.66
N GLU A 978 22.52 8.24 -40.52
CA GLU A 978 23.98 8.33 -40.41
C GLU A 978 24.39 9.19 -39.22
N GLN A 979 23.69 10.31 -38.99
CA GLN A 979 23.92 11.19 -37.84
C GLN A 979 23.57 10.49 -36.52
N VAL A 980 22.48 9.72 -36.48
CA VAL A 980 22.11 8.87 -35.35
C VAL A 980 23.19 7.81 -35.11
N THR A 981 23.62 7.10 -36.17
CA THR A 981 24.65 6.06 -36.06
C THR A 981 25.97 6.62 -35.54
N SER A 982 26.43 7.76 -36.07
CA SER A 982 27.63 8.45 -35.58
C SER A 982 27.49 8.80 -34.10
N PHE A 983 26.36 9.38 -33.70
CA PHE A 983 26.09 9.75 -32.31
C PHE A 983 26.16 8.56 -31.34
N LEU A 984 25.51 7.44 -31.68
CA LEU A 984 25.49 6.22 -30.86
C LEU A 984 26.89 5.60 -30.69
N LEU A 985 27.69 5.62 -31.76
CA LEU A 985 29.05 5.10 -31.75
C LEU A 985 30.00 6.04 -31.00
N GLU A 986 30.00 7.33 -31.33
CA GLU A 986 30.95 8.31 -30.81
C GLU A 986 30.73 8.62 -29.32
N SER A 987 29.48 8.61 -28.85
CA SER A 987 29.14 9.06 -27.48
C SER A 987 29.03 7.92 -26.47
N PHE A 988 28.74 6.69 -26.90
CA PHE A 988 28.43 5.58 -25.99
C PHE A 988 29.21 4.30 -26.29
N THR A 989 28.99 3.69 -27.46
CA THR A 989 29.51 2.34 -27.75
C THR A 989 31.05 2.31 -27.76
N CYS A 990 31.68 3.20 -28.55
CA CYS A 990 33.14 3.22 -28.69
C CYS A 990 33.86 3.71 -27.43
N PRO A 991 33.39 4.75 -26.72
CA PRO A 991 33.91 5.10 -25.40
C PRO A 991 33.95 3.93 -24.41
N ASN A 992 32.85 3.17 -24.28
CA ASN A 992 32.78 2.04 -23.35
C ASN A 992 33.80 0.94 -23.70
N LEU A 993 33.91 0.58 -24.99
CA LEU A 993 34.86 -0.42 -25.46
C LEU A 993 36.31 0.03 -25.32
N TYR A 994 36.60 1.30 -25.62
CA TYR A 994 37.92 1.88 -25.45
C TYR A 994 38.37 1.83 -23.99
N GLN A 995 37.50 2.27 -23.07
CA GLN A 995 37.80 2.23 -21.65
C GLN A 995 37.98 0.79 -21.17
N ALA A 996 37.07 -0.12 -21.48
CA ALA A 996 37.16 -1.51 -21.02
C ALA A 996 38.42 -2.23 -21.51
N ASN A 997 38.83 -2.03 -22.77
CA ASN A 997 40.10 -2.53 -23.30
C ASN A 997 41.30 -1.99 -22.52
N ALA A 998 41.29 -0.70 -22.19
CA ALA A 998 42.36 -0.11 -21.38
C ALA A 998 42.40 -0.67 -19.95
N ARG A 999 41.25 -0.98 -19.34
CA ARG A 999 41.19 -1.60 -18.00
C ARG A 999 41.73 -3.03 -18.07
N LEU A 1000 41.34 -3.80 -19.08
CA LEU A 1000 41.85 -5.15 -19.33
C LEU A 1000 43.39 -5.15 -19.51
N ALA A 1001 43.92 -4.24 -20.34
CA ALA A 1001 45.37 -4.11 -20.57
C ALA A 1001 46.16 -3.78 -19.29
N GLN A 1002 45.48 -3.21 -18.29
CA GLN A 1002 46.05 -2.83 -16.99
C GLN A 1002 45.67 -3.80 -15.86
N GLY A 1003 45.09 -4.96 -16.19
CA GLY A 1003 44.69 -5.98 -15.21
C GLY A 1003 43.53 -5.57 -14.30
N VAL A 1004 42.76 -4.55 -14.67
CA VAL A 1004 41.61 -4.06 -13.90
C VAL A 1004 40.33 -4.74 -14.42
N PRO A 1005 39.55 -5.41 -13.56
CA PRO A 1005 38.29 -6.02 -13.98
C PRO A 1005 37.29 -5.00 -14.51
N ALA A 1006 36.72 -5.28 -15.67
CA ALA A 1006 35.67 -4.47 -16.28
C ALA A 1006 34.55 -5.37 -16.83
N TRP A 1007 33.35 -4.81 -16.92
CA TRP A 1007 32.18 -5.43 -17.56
C TRP A 1007 31.50 -4.39 -18.45
N ILE A 1008 30.85 -4.86 -19.51
CA ILE A 1008 30.04 -4.01 -20.38
C ILE A 1008 28.69 -4.68 -20.59
N TYR A 1009 27.61 -3.94 -20.42
CA TYR A 1009 26.29 -4.34 -20.88
C TYR A 1009 25.76 -3.42 -21.99
N ARG A 1010 24.89 -3.96 -22.83
CA ARG A 1010 24.06 -3.21 -23.77
C ARG A 1010 22.59 -3.57 -23.53
N TYR A 1011 21.77 -2.56 -23.29
CA TYR A 1011 20.38 -2.74 -22.89
C TYR A 1011 19.41 -2.48 -24.07
N PHE A 1012 18.47 -3.39 -24.29
CA PHE A 1012 17.58 -3.42 -25.46
C PHE A 1012 16.09 -3.30 -25.14
N GLY A 1013 15.71 -3.30 -23.86
CA GLY A 1013 14.31 -3.40 -23.47
C GLY A 1013 13.49 -2.20 -23.94
N ASP A 1014 12.41 -2.49 -24.66
CA ASP A 1014 11.43 -1.53 -25.19
C ASP A 1014 10.05 -1.91 -24.66
N TRP A 1015 9.71 -1.36 -23.50
CA TRP A 1015 8.47 -1.67 -22.79
C TRP A 1015 7.39 -0.65 -23.07
N ASP A 1016 6.16 -1.12 -23.31
CA ASP A 1016 5.01 -0.27 -23.62
C ASP A 1016 4.81 0.84 -22.58
N ASN A 1017 4.95 0.54 -21.29
CA ASN A 1017 4.76 1.52 -20.22
C ASN A 1017 5.85 2.59 -20.15
N THR A 1018 7.05 2.36 -20.68
CA THR A 1018 8.16 3.32 -20.64
C THR A 1018 8.45 3.96 -21.99
N ARG A 1019 7.85 3.46 -23.08
CA ARG A 1019 8.06 3.94 -24.45
C ARG A 1019 7.66 5.41 -24.60
N LEU A 1020 8.50 6.22 -25.24
CA LEU A 1020 8.22 7.64 -25.50
C LEU A 1020 7.45 7.85 -26.81
N PHE A 1021 7.78 7.09 -27.84
CA PHE A 1021 7.12 7.04 -29.15
C PHE A 1021 7.44 5.69 -29.80
N PRO A 1022 6.71 5.23 -30.83
CA PRO A 1022 6.82 3.88 -31.40
C PRO A 1022 8.24 3.40 -31.75
N THR A 1023 9.14 4.32 -32.10
CA THR A 1023 10.54 4.01 -32.47
C THR A 1023 11.58 4.53 -31.47
N SER A 1024 11.14 4.91 -30.26
CA SER A 1024 12.05 5.39 -29.21
C SER A 1024 12.98 4.29 -28.68
N GLY A 1025 12.54 3.03 -28.73
CA GLY A 1025 13.31 1.86 -28.31
C GLY A 1025 13.85 1.99 -26.89
N ALA A 1026 15.00 1.37 -26.66
CA ALA A 1026 15.77 1.55 -25.43
C ALA A 1026 16.48 2.92 -25.42
N TYR A 1027 15.74 3.98 -25.08
CA TYR A 1027 16.25 5.37 -25.10
C TYR A 1027 17.16 5.71 -23.91
N HIS A 1028 17.84 6.85 -24.01
CA HIS A 1028 18.77 7.31 -22.97
C HIS A 1028 18.14 7.41 -21.58
N GLY A 1029 18.66 6.63 -20.63
CA GLY A 1029 18.20 6.61 -19.24
C GLY A 1029 17.03 5.67 -18.94
N VAL A 1030 16.44 5.00 -19.93
CA VAL A 1030 15.31 4.09 -19.70
C VAL A 1030 15.68 2.90 -18.80
N ASP A 1031 16.92 2.44 -18.83
CA ASP A 1031 17.46 1.34 -18.02
C ASP A 1031 17.42 1.64 -16.51
N LEU A 1032 17.35 2.92 -16.12
CA LEU A 1032 17.15 3.34 -14.73
C LEU A 1032 15.87 2.79 -14.14
N HIS A 1033 14.81 2.60 -14.94
CA HIS A 1033 13.57 1.99 -14.45
C HIS A 1033 13.78 0.57 -13.93
N MET A 1034 14.71 -0.17 -14.52
CA MET A 1034 15.03 -1.55 -14.16
C MET A 1034 16.03 -1.61 -13.01
N ILE A 1035 16.79 -0.54 -12.78
CA ILE A 1035 17.71 -0.41 -11.65
C ILE A 1035 16.94 0.01 -10.39
N PHE A 1036 16.18 1.10 -10.47
CA PHE A 1036 15.44 1.63 -9.32
C PHE A 1036 14.08 0.98 -9.11
N GLY A 1037 13.54 0.26 -10.12
CA GLY A 1037 12.28 -0.48 -10.01
C GLY A 1037 11.01 0.39 -10.04
N ALA A 1038 11.13 1.65 -10.44
CA ALA A 1038 10.09 2.67 -10.31
C ALA A 1038 9.40 3.03 -11.64
N SER A 1039 9.33 2.10 -12.62
CA SER A 1039 8.70 2.38 -13.93
C SER A 1039 7.25 2.84 -13.80
N GLU A 1040 6.48 2.20 -12.92
CA GLU A 1040 5.07 2.54 -12.67
C GLU A 1040 4.92 3.91 -11.99
N ASP A 1041 5.75 4.22 -10.99
CA ASP A 1041 5.75 5.54 -10.34
C ASP A 1041 6.00 6.66 -11.36
N VAL A 1042 6.85 6.41 -12.38
CA VAL A 1042 7.15 7.39 -13.44
C VAL A 1042 6.06 7.45 -14.51
N SER A 1043 5.64 6.31 -15.06
CA SER A 1043 4.75 6.25 -16.23
C SER A 1043 3.26 6.28 -15.86
N GLY A 1044 2.90 5.70 -14.71
CA GLY A 1044 1.51 5.51 -14.26
C GLY A 1044 0.88 4.25 -14.85
N ILE A 1045 1.70 3.43 -15.50
CA ILE A 1045 1.29 2.20 -16.18
C ILE A 1045 2.12 1.06 -15.57
N PRO A 1046 1.48 0.01 -15.03
CA PRO A 1046 2.19 -1.08 -14.38
C PRO A 1046 3.13 -1.80 -15.37
N PRO A 1047 4.27 -2.33 -14.89
CA PRO A 1047 5.19 -3.07 -15.74
C PRO A 1047 4.59 -4.40 -16.21
N SER A 1048 5.08 -4.91 -17.35
CA SER A 1048 4.79 -6.29 -17.76
C SER A 1048 5.58 -7.29 -16.91
N ASP A 1049 5.20 -8.57 -16.95
CA ASP A 1049 5.94 -9.63 -16.24
C ASP A 1049 7.40 -9.73 -16.71
N ALA A 1050 7.63 -9.66 -18.03
CA ALA A 1050 8.98 -9.67 -18.58
C ALA A 1050 9.81 -8.46 -18.12
N GLN A 1051 9.20 -7.28 -18.00
CA GLN A 1051 9.87 -6.11 -17.45
C GLN A 1051 10.20 -6.29 -15.96
N ARG A 1052 9.29 -6.86 -15.16
CA ARG A 1052 9.55 -7.19 -13.75
C ARG A 1052 10.72 -8.16 -13.59
N GLU A 1053 10.77 -9.21 -14.40
CA GLU A 1053 11.89 -10.16 -14.38
C GLU A 1053 13.20 -9.50 -14.82
N THR A 1054 13.17 -8.64 -15.84
CA THR A 1054 14.35 -7.85 -16.25
C THR A 1054 14.83 -6.93 -15.13
N THR A 1055 13.92 -6.29 -14.42
CA THR A 1055 14.21 -5.44 -13.25
C THR A 1055 14.95 -6.23 -12.18
N LYS A 1056 14.48 -7.44 -11.85
CA LYS A 1056 15.16 -8.33 -10.90
C LYS A 1056 16.59 -8.68 -11.34
N VAL A 1057 16.81 -8.96 -12.63
CA VAL A 1057 18.13 -9.26 -13.19
C VAL A 1057 19.08 -8.06 -13.03
N MET A 1058 18.63 -6.86 -13.39
CA MET A 1058 19.47 -5.65 -13.31
C MET A 1058 19.77 -5.23 -11.87
N GLN A 1059 18.77 -5.25 -10.98
CA GLN A 1059 18.97 -4.99 -9.55
C GLN A 1059 19.95 -5.98 -8.92
N ARG A 1060 19.80 -7.27 -9.23
CA ARG A 1060 20.73 -8.30 -8.74
C ARG A 1060 22.14 -8.09 -9.28
N ALA A 1061 22.31 -7.66 -10.52
CA ALA A 1061 23.62 -7.36 -11.09
C ALA A 1061 24.30 -6.18 -10.38
N TRP A 1062 23.59 -5.07 -10.18
CA TRP A 1062 24.13 -3.91 -9.46
C TRP A 1062 24.48 -4.24 -8.01
N ALA A 1063 23.62 -4.99 -7.31
CA ALA A 1063 23.89 -5.43 -5.94
C ALA A 1063 25.08 -6.40 -5.86
N ALA A 1064 25.17 -7.37 -6.79
CA ALA A 1064 26.28 -8.31 -6.85
C ALA A 1064 27.61 -7.62 -7.14
N PHE A 1065 27.62 -6.65 -8.06
CA PHE A 1065 28.78 -5.82 -8.31
C PHE A 1065 29.16 -5.04 -7.06
N ALA A 1066 28.24 -4.30 -6.45
CA ALA A 1066 28.55 -3.46 -5.29
C ALA A 1066 29.05 -4.26 -4.07
N ASN A 1067 28.56 -5.49 -3.87
CA ASN A 1067 29.03 -6.36 -2.79
C ASN A 1067 30.45 -6.91 -3.01
N GLY A 1068 30.88 -7.07 -4.26
CA GLY A 1068 32.22 -7.53 -4.60
C GLY A 1068 32.64 -7.10 -6.00
N PRO A 1069 33.09 -5.85 -6.21
CA PRO A 1069 33.28 -5.29 -7.55
C PRO A 1069 34.29 -6.06 -8.43
N GLY A 1070 35.26 -6.76 -7.83
CA GLY A 1070 36.29 -7.50 -8.58
C GLY A 1070 35.84 -8.83 -9.19
N ASN A 1071 34.77 -9.44 -8.69
CA ASN A 1071 34.35 -10.80 -9.08
C ASN A 1071 32.87 -11.12 -8.82
N GLY A 1072 32.11 -10.28 -8.12
CA GLY A 1072 30.74 -10.53 -7.68
C GLY A 1072 29.79 -10.80 -8.85
N LEU A 1073 29.90 -10.05 -9.94
CA LEU A 1073 29.14 -10.32 -11.18
C LEU A 1073 29.43 -11.73 -11.73
N SER A 1074 30.69 -12.14 -11.79
CA SER A 1074 31.08 -13.45 -12.29
C SER A 1074 30.71 -14.59 -11.33
N GLN A 1075 30.85 -14.39 -10.02
CA GLN A 1075 30.61 -15.43 -9.01
C GLN A 1075 29.14 -15.63 -8.66
N VAL A 1076 28.35 -14.54 -8.60
CA VAL A 1076 26.96 -14.57 -8.12
C VAL A 1076 25.97 -14.80 -9.25
N ILE A 1077 26.23 -14.23 -10.43
CA ILE A 1077 25.32 -14.28 -11.58
C ILE A 1077 25.97 -14.78 -12.88
N GLY A 1078 27.24 -15.20 -12.84
CA GLY A 1078 27.91 -15.81 -13.98
C GLY A 1078 28.29 -14.85 -15.11
N TRP A 1079 28.26 -13.53 -14.88
CA TRP A 1079 28.58 -12.57 -15.94
C TRP A 1079 30.09 -12.57 -16.26
N PRO A 1080 30.45 -12.77 -17.53
CA PRO A 1080 31.85 -12.80 -17.96
C PRO A 1080 32.50 -11.44 -17.79
N LYS A 1081 33.75 -11.42 -17.32
CA LYS A 1081 34.58 -10.20 -17.38
C LYS A 1081 34.83 -9.83 -18.84
N PHE A 1082 34.92 -8.54 -19.11
CA PHE A 1082 35.20 -8.02 -20.44
C PHE A 1082 36.49 -8.64 -21.00
N ASN A 1083 36.36 -9.21 -22.19
CA ASN A 1083 37.46 -9.73 -22.99
C ASN A 1083 37.04 -9.69 -24.48
N PRO A 1084 37.76 -8.94 -25.33
CA PRO A 1084 37.39 -8.76 -26.75
C PRO A 1084 37.34 -10.08 -27.53
N GLU A 1085 38.08 -11.10 -27.11
CA GLU A 1085 38.19 -12.38 -27.83
C GLU A 1085 37.07 -13.39 -27.52
N THR A 1086 36.30 -13.14 -26.45
CA THR A 1086 35.28 -14.06 -25.92
C THR A 1086 33.91 -13.40 -25.83
N ASP A 1087 32.86 -14.20 -25.63
CA ASP A 1087 31.50 -13.70 -25.41
C ASP A 1087 31.39 -13.00 -24.05
N SER A 1088 31.72 -11.71 -24.02
CA SER A 1088 31.88 -10.91 -22.80
C SER A 1088 31.04 -9.64 -22.75
N LEU A 1089 30.41 -9.25 -23.86
CA LEU A 1089 29.41 -8.18 -23.89
C LEU A 1089 28.05 -8.76 -23.48
N VAL A 1090 27.45 -8.19 -22.44
CA VAL A 1090 26.15 -8.65 -21.90
C VAL A 1090 25.01 -7.92 -22.59
N LEU A 1091 24.17 -8.64 -23.32
CA LEU A 1091 22.93 -8.11 -23.89
C LEU A 1091 21.79 -8.34 -22.89
N LEU A 1092 21.12 -7.26 -22.49
CA LEU A 1092 20.02 -7.28 -21.54
C LEU A 1092 18.71 -6.90 -22.24
N ALA A 1093 17.62 -7.63 -21.93
CA ALA A 1093 16.30 -7.38 -22.49
C ALA A 1093 16.25 -7.41 -24.03
N LEU A 1094 17.10 -8.22 -24.66
CA LEU A 1094 17.07 -8.41 -26.11
C LEU A 1094 15.73 -9.04 -26.50
N ASP A 1095 15.01 -8.42 -27.42
CA ASP A 1095 13.64 -8.80 -27.80
C ASP A 1095 12.69 -8.86 -26.60
N ASN A 1096 12.89 -7.97 -25.61
CA ASN A 1096 12.16 -7.94 -24.33
C ASN A 1096 12.27 -9.23 -23.51
N ASN A 1097 13.30 -10.04 -23.75
CA ASN A 1097 13.56 -11.26 -23.00
C ASN A 1097 14.40 -10.96 -21.74
N PRO A 1098 13.93 -11.34 -20.53
CA PRO A 1098 14.68 -11.11 -19.29
C PRO A 1098 16.04 -11.82 -19.21
N GLN A 1099 16.25 -12.89 -19.99
CA GLN A 1099 17.47 -13.68 -19.91
C GLN A 1099 18.65 -12.98 -20.59
N PRO A 1100 19.79 -12.77 -19.89
CA PRO A 1100 20.97 -12.16 -20.49
C PRO A 1100 21.56 -13.08 -21.57
N ARG A 1101 22.02 -12.48 -22.66
CA ARG A 1101 22.81 -13.17 -23.70
C ARG A 1101 24.21 -12.58 -23.73
N PHE A 1102 25.21 -13.42 -23.99
CA PHE A 1102 26.60 -12.98 -24.09
C PHE A 1102 27.06 -13.09 -25.54
N VAL A 1103 27.75 -12.06 -26.02
CA VAL A 1103 28.30 -12.01 -27.37
C VAL A 1103 29.70 -11.39 -27.35
N LYS A 1104 30.49 -11.60 -28.40
CA LYS A 1104 31.75 -10.88 -28.57
C LYS A 1104 31.51 -9.37 -28.64
N PRO A 1105 32.34 -8.53 -27.99
CA PRO A 1105 32.22 -7.08 -28.07
C PRO A 1105 32.22 -6.52 -29.50
N ASP A 1106 32.95 -7.18 -30.42
CA ASP A 1106 33.06 -6.77 -31.83
C ASP A 1106 31.73 -6.80 -32.60
N VAL A 1107 30.71 -7.53 -32.13
CA VAL A 1107 29.35 -7.53 -32.74
C VAL A 1107 28.79 -6.11 -32.85
N TYR A 1108 29.06 -5.26 -31.86
CA TYR A 1108 28.68 -3.84 -31.87
C TYR A 1108 29.90 -2.90 -31.96
N GLY A 1109 31.10 -3.44 -31.73
CA GLY A 1109 32.35 -2.68 -31.66
C GLY A 1109 33.14 -2.57 -32.95
N ALA A 1110 32.86 -3.39 -33.98
CA ALA A 1110 33.63 -3.39 -35.22
C ALA A 1110 33.84 -2.00 -35.87
N PRO A 1111 32.83 -1.09 -35.88
CA PRO A 1111 33.02 0.26 -36.42
C PRO A 1111 33.96 1.17 -35.60
N CYS A 1112 34.25 0.85 -34.34
CA CYS A 1112 34.95 1.76 -33.44
C CYS A 1112 36.41 2.05 -33.80
N SER A 1113 37.01 1.25 -34.69
CA SER A 1113 38.37 1.48 -35.20
C SER A 1113 38.49 2.74 -36.07
N THR A 1114 37.38 3.22 -36.65
CA THR A 1114 37.34 4.39 -37.55
C THR A 1114 36.51 5.55 -37.00
N VAL A 1115 35.90 5.39 -35.82
CA VAL A 1115 35.06 6.41 -35.17
C VAL A 1115 35.91 7.31 -34.27
N THR A 1116 35.79 8.63 -34.45
CA THR A 1116 36.34 9.59 -33.50
C THR A 1116 35.39 9.71 -32.31
N MET A 1117 35.83 9.35 -31.10
CA MET A 1117 35.01 9.45 -29.89
C MET A 1117 34.57 10.90 -29.63
N GLY A 1118 33.38 11.07 -29.06
CA GLY A 1118 32.73 12.36 -28.89
C GLY A 1118 33.56 13.37 -28.11
N ALA A 1119 34.35 12.92 -27.13
CA ALA A 1119 35.25 13.81 -26.38
C ALA A 1119 36.39 14.41 -27.23
N LEU A 1120 36.76 13.74 -28.32
CA LEU A 1120 37.89 14.09 -29.19
C LEU A 1120 37.47 14.83 -30.47
N ALA A 1121 36.16 14.98 -30.71
CA ALA A 1121 35.61 15.49 -31.97
C ALA A 1121 35.52 17.04 -32.07
N THR A 1122 36.04 17.78 -31.08
CA THR A 1122 36.14 19.26 -31.17
C THR A 1122 37.55 19.66 -31.60
N PRO A 1123 37.72 20.79 -32.32
CA PRO A 1123 39.04 21.23 -32.75
C PRO A 1123 39.85 21.59 -31.51
N THR A 1124 40.70 20.66 -31.08
CA THR A 1124 41.92 21.01 -30.38
C THR A 1124 42.69 21.91 -31.34
N LEU A 1125 42.83 23.19 -30.99
CA LEU A 1125 43.89 24.02 -31.56
C LEU A 1125 45.16 23.18 -31.50
N SER A 1126 45.73 22.93 -32.68
CA SER A 1126 46.99 22.25 -32.94
C SER A 1126 47.96 22.34 -31.75
N LEU A 1127 48.27 21.20 -31.16
CA LEU A 1127 49.54 20.97 -30.47
C LEU A 1127 50.54 20.42 -31.47
#